data_AF-A0A962IR67-F1
#
_entry.id   AF-A0A962IR67-F1
#
_cell.length_a   1.000
_cell.length_b   1.000
_cell.length_c   1.000
_cell.angle_alpha   90.00
_cell.angle_beta   90.00
_cell.angle_gamma   90.00
#
_symmetry.space_group_name_H-M   'P 1'
#
loop_
_entity.id
_entity.type
_entity.pdbx_description
1 polymer ?
#
loop_
_entity_poly.entity_id
_entity_poly.type
_entity_poly.pdbx_seq_one_letter_code
_entity_poly.pdbx_strand_id
1 'polypeptide(L)'
;LFGDKASARQLAQDNDVPVISGTQGNTTLEEAEAFYHALPTGAHLIIKAIAGGGGRGMRVVEAAKDLPKLFERCKSEAQAAFGFDGVYAEQLVPNARHVEIQIIGDGKEVVHLWERECSVQRNHQKVIELAPAPDLDPTIRTEMIEAALKMAGSAGYQSLGTFEFLVDRDNPGRWYFIEANPRLQVEHTVTEAVTGIDLVQTQINIARGRSLAQQGLTLDSIPTPRGHALQARINMEVLSAKGRFKPSGGTIAVFEPPSGPGLRTDAFGYAGYRTSTRFDSLLAKLIVHSASAEFADCADKAYRALAEFRIEGFGTNIPFLMNLISTEDFRTNNLYTRYVDEHITTLAAETLHAARYVSGESAAPTAAKQLAGTQVSSSDPLAVLSHGKSTSPKTGKKTDSNEGPEGTVAVTAPMQGTILELSVEEGAEVYEGQQLLIMDAMKMEHVITASASGVIARIDCEAGEAVYEAASLVHIKPGTVSTAAATEEKVIDLDYIRPDLAESIERHNFGLDEFRPEAVAKRHGTNHRTARENLKDLYDPDTFVEYGPLAIAPQRRRRKLDDLMRNTPADGMVTGIGSVNGELFPDQETQAILMSYDYMVLAGTQGGQNHRKKDRMFELAEKLKLPIILLAEGGGGRPGDTDGMGMAGLDCLAFELYGRLSGLVPRVGVTSGRCFAGNAALLGASDVVIATEDSNIGMGGPAMIEGGGLGIFTPDEVGPMDVQVPNGVVDIAVKDEAEAMQVAKKYLSYFQGTLKDWEVADQRLLRNLIPENRLRIYDIREVINTLADKDSVLELRQHFGLGMITALARIEGRPVGIIANNPAFLSGAIDSNGADKAARFLQLCDAFDIPIISLCDTPGIMVGPEVEKTALVRHAARLFVTGTSMTVPVFGVVLRKGYGLGAQAMIGGGFKASAFTVTWPTGEFGGMGLEGAVKLGYRKELEAIEDPAERTRVFEEKVAASYERGKAVNYATAFEIDDVIDPVDTRKWIMAGLRSIPASAPRSGKKRPFIDTW
;
A
#
# COMPACT_ATOMS: atom_id res chain seq x y z
N LEU A 1 17.15 -0.03 7.01
CA LEU A 1 18.17 0.36 7.99
C LEU A 1 17.65 0.11 9.41
N PHE A 2 17.13 1.10 10.15
CA PHE A 2 16.74 0.97 11.57
C PHE A 2 15.60 -0.01 11.93
N GLY A 3 15.01 -0.71 10.96
CA GLY A 3 14.11 -1.84 11.22
C GLY A 3 14.84 -3.17 11.50
N ASP A 4 16.16 -3.21 11.31
CA ASP A 4 17.03 -4.35 11.63
C ASP A 4 18.12 -3.91 12.62
N LYS A 5 18.25 -4.67 13.72
CA LYS A 5 19.21 -4.42 14.79
C LYS A 5 20.66 -4.61 14.33
N ALA A 6 20.93 -5.58 13.45
CA ALA A 6 22.27 -5.81 12.93
C ALA A 6 22.73 -4.62 12.06
N SER A 7 21.90 -4.24 11.09
CA SER A 7 22.14 -3.06 10.24
C SER A 7 22.25 -1.75 11.03
N ALA A 8 21.45 -1.57 12.09
CA ALA A 8 21.53 -0.37 12.95
C ALA A 8 22.83 -0.33 13.78
N ARG A 9 23.28 -1.48 14.32
CA ARG A 9 24.54 -1.59 15.06
C ARG A 9 25.76 -1.43 14.15
N GLN A 10 25.69 -1.93 12.90
CA GLN A 10 26.75 -1.68 11.91
C GLN A 10 26.85 -0.18 11.58
N LEU A 11 25.73 0.49 11.35
CA LEU A 11 25.72 1.96 11.12
C LEU A 11 26.32 2.72 12.31
N ALA A 12 26.06 2.29 13.55
CA ALA A 12 26.67 2.90 14.74
C ALA A 12 28.20 2.76 14.69
N GLN A 13 28.72 1.56 14.40
CA GLN A 13 30.15 1.30 14.26
C GLN A 13 30.78 2.11 13.12
N ASP A 14 30.12 2.19 11.96
CA ASP A 14 30.56 2.97 10.79
C ASP A 14 30.60 4.49 11.08
N ASN A 15 29.86 4.93 12.11
CA ASN A 15 29.83 6.32 12.60
C ASN A 15 30.61 6.50 13.91
N ASP A 16 31.51 5.59 14.28
CA ASP A 16 32.34 5.64 15.49
C ASP A 16 31.52 5.71 16.81
N VAL A 17 30.25 5.34 16.79
CA VAL A 17 29.37 5.35 17.95
C VAL A 17 29.60 4.06 18.77
N PRO A 18 29.88 4.15 20.09
CA PRO A 18 30.05 2.99 20.94
C PRO A 18 28.85 2.04 20.88
N VAL A 19 29.11 0.75 20.69
CA VAL A 19 28.11 -0.32 20.78
C VAL A 19 28.57 -1.37 21.78
N ILE A 20 27.62 -2.08 22.40
CA ILE A 20 27.92 -3.18 23.32
C ILE A 20 28.62 -4.31 22.56
N SER A 21 29.75 -4.79 23.08
CA SER A 21 30.46 -5.97 22.56
C SER A 21 29.53 -7.17 22.46
N GLY A 22 29.54 -7.87 21.33
CA GLY A 22 28.67 -9.01 21.10
C GLY A 22 29.01 -9.78 19.83
N THR A 23 28.44 -10.97 19.69
CA THR A 23 28.54 -11.82 18.51
C THR A 23 27.68 -11.28 17.36
N GLN A 24 28.07 -11.57 16.12
CA GLN A 24 27.39 -11.07 14.92
C GLN A 24 26.45 -12.12 14.31
N GLY A 25 25.18 -11.77 14.09
CA GLY A 25 24.21 -12.65 13.42
C GLY A 25 23.76 -13.84 14.28
N ASN A 26 23.39 -14.94 13.62
CA ASN A 26 22.91 -16.16 14.28
C ASN A 26 24.09 -16.96 14.85
N THR A 27 24.28 -16.81 16.16
CA THR A 27 25.40 -17.35 16.92
C THR A 27 25.18 -18.82 17.27
N THR A 28 26.24 -19.62 17.22
CA THR A 28 26.28 -21.00 17.73
C THR A 28 26.64 -21.06 19.22
N LEU A 29 26.43 -22.21 19.88
CA LEU A 29 26.78 -22.34 21.30
C LEU A 29 28.29 -22.17 21.50
N GLU A 30 29.08 -22.74 20.59
CA GLU A 30 30.54 -22.70 20.58
C GLU A 30 31.07 -21.25 20.42
N GLU A 31 30.42 -20.44 19.58
CA GLU A 31 30.74 -19.00 19.44
C GLU A 31 30.33 -18.20 20.68
N ALA A 32 29.22 -18.54 21.33
CA ALA A 32 28.81 -17.92 22.58
C ALA A 32 29.76 -18.27 23.74
N GLU A 33 30.25 -19.52 23.81
CA GLU A 33 31.27 -19.95 24.76
C GLU A 33 32.62 -19.25 24.52
N ALA A 34 33.07 -19.19 23.25
CA ALA A 34 34.27 -18.45 22.88
C ALA A 34 34.16 -16.96 23.22
N PHE A 35 33.00 -16.34 22.99
CA PHE A 35 32.74 -14.95 23.35
C PHE A 35 32.74 -14.75 24.88
N TYR A 36 32.08 -15.63 25.65
CA TYR A 36 32.09 -15.58 27.11
C TYR A 36 33.53 -15.63 27.67
N HIS A 37 34.38 -16.51 27.11
CA HIS A 37 35.78 -16.62 27.51
C HIS A 37 36.67 -15.44 27.08
N ALA A 38 36.24 -14.66 26.08
CA ALA A 38 36.93 -13.44 25.64
C ALA A 38 36.50 -12.18 26.43
N LEU A 39 35.41 -12.24 27.21
CA LEU A 39 34.96 -11.12 28.05
C LEU A 39 35.95 -10.86 29.22
N PRO A 40 36.05 -9.60 29.70
CA PRO A 40 36.87 -9.28 30.88
C PRO A 40 36.44 -10.06 32.13
N THR A 41 37.40 -10.43 32.98
CA THR A 41 37.15 -11.17 34.22
C THR A 41 36.09 -10.48 35.08
N GLY A 42 34.96 -11.17 35.32
CA GLY A 42 33.82 -10.65 36.09
C GLY A 42 32.71 -10.01 35.26
N ALA A 43 32.85 -9.89 33.95
CA ALA A 43 31.74 -9.55 33.07
C ALA A 43 30.78 -10.74 32.88
N HIS A 44 29.52 -10.43 32.61
CA HIS A 44 28.47 -11.42 32.33
C HIS A 44 27.95 -11.26 30.89
N LEU A 45 27.27 -12.29 30.40
CA LEU A 45 26.74 -12.36 29.04
C LEU A 45 25.21 -12.29 29.05
N ILE A 46 24.60 -11.69 28.05
CA ILE A 46 23.16 -11.76 27.80
C ILE A 46 22.89 -12.34 26.40
N ILE A 47 22.16 -13.45 26.35
CA ILE A 47 21.67 -14.05 25.11
C ILE A 47 20.35 -13.37 24.75
N LYS A 48 20.14 -13.06 23.47
CA LYS A 48 18.94 -12.40 22.95
C LYS A 48 18.47 -13.07 21.66
N ALA A 49 17.16 -13.19 21.47
CA ALA A 49 16.56 -13.65 20.23
C ALA A 49 16.71 -12.61 19.11
N ILE A 50 17.06 -13.04 17.90
CA ILE A 50 17.28 -12.15 16.74
C ILE A 50 15.96 -11.52 16.26
N ALA A 51 14.89 -12.32 16.20
CA ALA A 51 13.55 -11.86 15.85
C ALA A 51 12.81 -11.18 17.04
N GLY A 52 13.48 -10.97 18.18
CA GLY A 52 12.87 -10.56 19.43
C GLY A 52 12.72 -9.04 19.65
N GLY A 53 11.54 -8.65 20.14
CA GLY A 53 11.25 -7.32 20.66
C GLY A 53 10.45 -7.37 21.97
N GLY A 54 10.55 -6.32 22.79
CA GLY A 54 9.71 -6.16 23.99
C GLY A 54 10.01 -7.12 25.16
N GLY A 55 11.28 -7.49 25.37
CA GLY A 55 11.74 -8.19 26.57
C GLY A 55 11.69 -9.72 26.53
N ARG A 56 10.99 -10.33 25.56
CA ARG A 56 10.85 -11.79 25.42
C ARG A 56 12.04 -12.41 24.68
N GLY A 57 12.41 -13.64 25.03
CA GLY A 57 13.56 -14.33 24.43
C GLY A 57 14.91 -13.72 24.80
N MET A 58 15.13 -13.39 26.07
CA MET A 58 16.45 -12.97 26.59
C MET A 58 16.85 -13.75 27.84
N ARG A 59 18.15 -14.01 28.03
CA ARG A 59 18.72 -14.74 29.19
C ARG A 59 20.07 -14.18 29.62
N VAL A 60 20.17 -13.76 30.88
CA VAL A 60 21.46 -13.43 31.51
C VAL A 60 22.20 -14.71 31.91
N VAL A 61 23.49 -14.75 31.62
CA VAL A 61 24.42 -15.86 31.90
C VAL A 61 25.54 -15.32 32.77
N GLU A 62 25.49 -15.62 34.06
CA GLU A 62 26.48 -15.17 35.05
C GLU A 62 27.71 -16.08 35.12
N ALA A 63 27.53 -17.38 34.84
CA ALA A 63 28.58 -18.40 34.92
C ALA A 63 28.58 -19.30 33.67
N ALA A 64 29.77 -19.59 33.14
CA ALA A 64 29.97 -20.40 31.92
C ALA A 64 29.23 -21.75 31.94
N LYS A 65 29.19 -22.43 33.10
CA LYS A 65 28.51 -23.73 33.27
C LYS A 65 27.02 -23.71 32.93
N ASP A 66 26.38 -22.54 33.06
CA ASP A 66 24.95 -22.36 32.84
C ASP A 66 24.64 -21.92 31.39
N LEU A 67 25.67 -21.56 30.61
CA LEU A 67 25.53 -21.07 29.23
C LEU A 67 24.80 -22.06 28.31
N PRO A 68 25.16 -23.36 28.20
CA PRO A 68 24.45 -24.29 27.31
C PRO A 68 22.96 -24.41 27.62
N LYS A 69 22.62 -24.49 28.91
CA LYS A 69 21.24 -24.60 29.39
C LYS A 69 20.42 -23.34 29.11
N LEU A 70 21.03 -22.16 29.30
CA LEU A 70 20.36 -20.88 29.09
C LEU A 70 20.25 -20.53 27.59
N PHE A 71 21.22 -20.98 26.78
CA PHE A 71 21.22 -20.87 25.33
C PHE A 71 20.08 -21.67 24.70
N GLU A 72 19.98 -22.97 24.98
CA GLU A 72 18.87 -23.81 24.50
C GLU A 72 17.51 -23.33 25.00
N ARG A 73 17.43 -22.83 26.24
CA ARG A 73 16.19 -22.24 26.76
C ARG A 73 15.82 -20.92 26.05
N CYS A 74 16.81 -20.15 25.58
CA CYS A 74 16.57 -18.93 24.81
C CYS A 74 16.12 -19.27 23.38
N LYS A 75 16.80 -20.20 22.70
CA LYS A 75 16.41 -20.73 21.38
C LYS A 75 15.00 -21.32 21.38
N SER A 76 14.68 -22.14 22.39
CA SER A 76 13.35 -22.75 22.55
C SER A 76 12.25 -21.70 22.74
N GLU A 77 12.50 -20.66 23.54
CA GLU A 77 11.54 -19.55 23.69
C GLU A 77 11.41 -18.74 22.39
N ALA A 78 12.51 -18.49 21.68
CA ALA A 78 12.50 -17.79 20.39
C ALA A 78 11.70 -18.56 19.33
N GLN A 79 11.92 -19.87 19.21
CA GLN A 79 11.17 -20.74 18.30
C GLN A 79 9.68 -20.77 18.65
N ALA A 80 9.33 -20.91 19.93
CA ALA A 80 7.94 -20.94 20.38
C ALA A 80 7.21 -19.58 20.25
N ALA A 81 7.92 -18.46 20.37
CA ALA A 81 7.33 -17.11 20.32
C ALA A 81 7.33 -16.48 18.91
N PHE A 82 8.31 -16.82 18.07
CA PHE A 82 8.57 -16.13 16.80
C PHE A 82 8.72 -17.08 15.59
N GLY A 83 8.71 -18.40 15.78
CA GLY A 83 8.89 -19.39 14.71
C GLY A 83 10.32 -19.48 14.16
N PHE A 84 11.27 -18.79 14.78
CA PHE A 84 12.68 -18.74 14.39
C PHE A 84 13.56 -18.86 15.65
N ASP A 85 14.48 -19.82 15.66
CA ASP A 85 15.30 -20.19 16.82
C ASP A 85 16.60 -19.37 16.96
N GLY A 86 16.83 -18.41 16.05
CA GLY A 86 18.09 -17.68 15.97
C GLY A 86 18.33 -16.72 17.14
N VAL A 87 19.53 -16.80 17.72
CA VAL A 87 19.95 -16.04 18.89
C VAL A 87 21.33 -15.40 18.68
N TYR A 88 21.62 -14.36 19.46
CA TYR A 88 22.93 -13.72 19.52
C TYR A 88 23.29 -13.36 20.98
N ALA A 89 24.56 -13.11 21.26
CA ALA A 89 25.08 -12.82 22.60
C ALA A 89 25.72 -11.42 22.66
N GLU A 90 25.46 -10.70 23.74
CA GLU A 90 26.07 -9.40 24.06
C GLU A 90 26.67 -9.43 25.48
N GLN A 91 27.59 -8.52 25.76
CA GLN A 91 28.04 -8.23 27.12
C GLN A 91 26.89 -7.59 27.93
N LEU A 92 26.66 -8.08 29.15
CA LEU A 92 25.70 -7.45 30.07
C LEU A 92 26.31 -6.18 30.67
N VAL A 93 25.55 -5.07 30.62
CA VAL A 93 25.77 -3.90 31.46
C VAL A 93 24.84 -4.03 32.67
N PRO A 94 25.33 -4.40 33.88
CA PRO A 94 24.47 -4.82 34.98
C PRO A 94 23.62 -3.67 35.55
N ASN A 95 24.23 -2.51 35.79
CA ASN A 95 23.57 -1.35 36.38
C ASN A 95 23.42 -0.25 35.33
N ALA A 96 22.72 -0.55 34.24
CA ALA A 96 22.51 0.42 33.16
C ALA A 96 21.37 1.41 33.50
N ARG A 97 21.58 2.69 33.22
CA ARG A 97 20.53 3.68 32.94
C ARG A 97 20.15 3.57 31.46
N HIS A 98 18.87 3.54 31.15
CA HIS A 98 18.38 3.54 29.77
C HIS A 98 18.00 4.97 29.38
N VAL A 99 18.81 5.59 28.53
CA VAL A 99 18.64 6.97 28.05
C VAL A 99 18.32 6.97 26.56
N GLU A 100 17.42 7.84 26.15
CA GLU A 100 16.95 7.92 24.77
C GLU A 100 17.10 9.33 24.22
N ILE A 101 17.54 9.48 22.97
CA ILE A 101 17.53 10.78 22.28
C ILE A 101 16.34 10.84 21.32
N GLN A 102 15.45 11.82 21.50
CA GLN A 102 14.41 12.11 20.51
C GLN A 102 15.05 12.80 19.31
N ILE A 103 14.86 12.22 18.13
CA ILE A 103 15.31 12.77 16.85
C ILE A 103 14.11 13.09 15.95
N ILE A 104 14.24 14.13 15.13
CA ILE A 104 13.38 14.37 13.98
C ILE A 104 14.22 14.81 12.78
N GLY A 105 13.91 14.30 11.59
CA GLY A 105 14.54 14.70 10.33
C GLY A 105 13.52 14.97 9.21
N ASP A 106 13.90 15.78 8.23
CA ASP A 106 13.12 16.02 7.00
C ASP A 106 13.70 15.35 5.74
N GLY A 107 14.72 14.50 5.91
CA GLY A 107 15.49 13.88 4.83
C GLY A 107 16.67 14.73 4.33
N LYS A 108 16.87 15.95 4.87
CA LYS A 108 18.03 16.81 4.60
C LYS A 108 18.69 17.30 5.89
N GLU A 109 17.87 17.83 6.79
CA GLU A 109 18.28 18.29 8.11
C GLU A 109 17.76 17.31 9.17
N VAL A 110 18.47 17.24 10.30
CA VAL A 110 18.10 16.44 11.47
C VAL A 110 18.37 17.26 12.72
N VAL A 111 17.43 17.25 13.66
CA VAL A 111 17.58 17.89 14.97
C VAL A 111 17.21 16.94 16.11
N HIS A 112 17.77 17.19 17.29
CA HIS A 112 17.40 16.50 18.51
C HIS A 112 16.32 17.29 19.25
N LEU A 113 15.52 16.60 20.06
CA LEU A 113 14.52 17.20 20.95
C LEU A 113 14.75 16.73 22.39
N TRP A 114 16.03 16.73 22.78
CA TRP A 114 16.57 16.31 24.07
C TRP A 114 16.37 14.83 24.40
N GLU A 115 16.85 14.46 25.59
CA GLU A 115 16.83 13.09 26.08
C GLU A 115 15.61 12.75 26.96
N ARG A 116 15.32 11.45 27.04
CA ARG A 116 14.45 10.85 28.05
C ARG A 116 15.22 9.81 28.85
N GLU A 117 14.80 9.57 30.08
CA GLU A 117 15.25 8.42 30.87
C GLU A 117 14.11 7.40 31.02
N CYS A 118 14.36 6.19 30.51
CA CYS A 118 13.48 5.04 30.55
C CYS A 118 14.05 3.91 31.43
N SER A 119 14.91 4.26 32.41
CA SER A 119 15.56 3.31 33.33
C SER A 119 14.58 2.51 34.19
N VAL A 120 13.38 3.04 34.45
CA VAL A 120 12.38 2.38 35.30
C VAL A 120 11.59 1.35 34.49
N GLN A 121 12.09 0.12 34.50
CA GLN A 121 11.53 -1.02 33.78
C GLN A 121 11.26 -2.18 34.74
N ARG A 122 10.34 -3.07 34.35
CA ARG A 122 10.06 -4.37 34.97
C ARG A 122 10.10 -5.44 33.89
N ASN A 123 10.96 -6.45 34.00
CA ASN A 123 11.13 -7.46 32.95
C ASN A 123 11.27 -6.83 31.55
N HIS A 124 12.05 -5.74 31.45
CA HIS A 124 12.25 -4.93 30.24
C HIS A 124 11.02 -4.19 29.68
N GLN A 125 9.90 -4.14 30.40
CA GLN A 125 8.76 -3.28 30.08
C GLN A 125 8.92 -1.94 30.81
N LYS A 126 8.90 -0.82 30.08
CA LYS A 126 8.99 0.54 30.66
C LYS A 126 7.73 0.83 31.49
N VAL A 127 7.93 1.43 32.67
CA VAL A 127 6.88 1.69 33.67
C VAL A 127 6.73 3.18 33.96
N ILE A 128 7.87 3.86 34.13
CA ILE A 128 7.97 5.31 34.31
C ILE A 128 9.04 5.85 33.36
N GLU A 129 8.76 6.97 32.72
CA GLU A 129 9.70 7.69 31.85
C GLU A 129 9.85 9.15 32.29
N LEU A 130 11.07 9.67 32.23
CA LEU A 130 11.43 11.01 32.70
C LEU A 130 11.98 11.86 31.53
N ALA A 131 11.77 13.17 31.56
CA ALA A 131 12.48 14.13 30.69
C ALA A 131 12.70 15.47 31.40
N PRO A 132 13.87 16.13 31.26
CA PRO A 132 15.15 15.54 30.83
C PRO A 132 15.58 14.40 31.75
N ALA A 133 16.68 13.71 31.46
CA ALA A 133 17.23 12.69 32.36
C ALA A 133 17.85 13.37 33.59
N PRO A 134 17.31 13.18 34.82
CA PRO A 134 17.84 13.85 36.01
C PRO A 134 19.27 13.40 36.30
N ASP A 135 20.14 14.30 36.75
CA ASP A 135 21.53 14.00 37.11
C ASP A 135 22.32 13.21 36.04
N LEU A 136 22.00 13.43 34.75
CA LEU A 136 22.82 12.97 33.63
C LEU A 136 23.92 14.00 33.35
N ASP A 137 25.17 13.55 33.31
CA ASP A 137 26.36 14.39 33.04
C ASP A 137 26.19 15.17 31.72
N PRO A 138 26.39 16.51 31.70
CA PRO A 138 26.25 17.33 30.51
C PRO A 138 27.14 16.90 29.33
N THR A 139 28.33 16.35 29.61
CA THR A 139 29.27 15.84 28.61
C THR A 139 28.66 14.62 27.93
N ILE A 140 28.24 13.63 28.71
CA ILE A 140 27.65 12.37 28.22
C ILE A 140 26.32 12.62 27.50
N ARG A 141 25.51 13.57 27.98
CA ARG A 141 24.31 14.06 27.27
C ARG A 141 24.68 14.59 25.87
N THR A 142 25.73 15.42 25.78
CA THR A 142 26.16 16.02 24.51
C THR A 142 26.69 14.96 23.55
N GLU A 143 27.55 14.05 24.03
CA GLU A 143 28.09 12.93 23.26
C GLU A 143 26.99 12.02 22.68
N MET A 144 25.97 11.65 23.47
CA MET A 144 24.84 10.85 22.97
C MET A 144 23.96 11.60 21.96
N ILE A 145 23.76 12.91 22.15
CA ILE A 145 23.03 13.75 21.19
C ILE A 145 23.80 13.82 19.85
N GLU A 146 25.10 14.09 19.89
CA GLU A 146 25.96 14.15 18.70
C GLU A 146 26.00 12.79 17.97
N ALA A 147 26.09 11.68 18.71
CA ALA A 147 26.02 10.33 18.16
C ALA A 147 24.69 10.05 17.44
N ALA A 148 23.56 10.37 18.08
CA ALA A 148 22.24 10.21 17.49
C ALA A 148 22.06 11.08 16.22
N LEU A 149 22.53 12.33 16.25
CA LEU A 149 22.53 13.23 15.09
C LEU A 149 23.43 12.72 13.95
N LYS A 150 24.64 12.23 14.24
CA LYS A 150 25.58 11.68 13.24
C LYS A 150 24.99 10.44 12.55
N MET A 151 24.43 9.50 13.33
CA MET A 151 23.77 8.30 12.80
C MET A 151 22.52 8.63 11.97
N ALA A 152 21.67 9.54 12.44
CA ALA A 152 20.47 9.93 11.71
C ALA A 152 20.80 10.73 10.43
N GLY A 153 21.77 11.64 10.50
CA GLY A 153 22.24 12.42 9.35
C GLY A 153 22.84 11.54 8.25
N SER A 154 23.73 10.60 8.60
CA SER A 154 24.31 9.66 7.63
C SER A 154 23.26 8.74 6.96
N ALA A 155 22.14 8.47 7.64
CA ALA A 155 21.03 7.70 7.12
C ALA A 155 20.00 8.52 6.30
N GLY A 156 20.14 9.84 6.19
CA GLY A 156 19.15 10.71 5.54
C GLY A 156 17.80 10.69 6.24
N TYR A 157 17.79 10.73 7.58
CA TYR A 157 16.60 10.47 8.38
C TYR A 157 15.42 11.40 8.04
N GLN A 158 14.23 10.81 7.92
CA GLN A 158 12.97 11.52 7.69
C GLN A 158 11.93 11.00 8.68
N SER A 159 11.06 11.88 9.22
CA SER A 159 10.12 11.63 10.32
C SER A 159 10.80 11.62 11.72
N LEU A 160 10.01 11.38 12.76
CA LEU A 160 10.45 11.15 14.14
C LEU A 160 11.12 9.78 14.31
N GLY A 161 12.17 9.75 15.12
CA GLY A 161 12.85 8.55 15.57
C GLY A 161 13.31 8.67 17.02
N THR A 162 13.56 7.55 17.68
CA THR A 162 14.25 7.54 18.98
C THR A 162 15.50 6.69 18.88
N PHE A 163 16.63 7.20 19.34
CA PHE A 163 17.90 6.48 19.42
C PHE A 163 18.14 6.13 20.89
N GLU A 164 18.27 4.84 21.18
CA GLU A 164 18.31 4.28 22.53
C GLU A 164 19.74 3.91 22.92
N PHE A 165 20.12 4.28 24.15
CA PHE A 165 21.46 4.13 24.71
C PHE A 165 21.39 3.55 26.12
N LEU A 166 22.41 2.76 26.49
CA LEU A 166 22.65 2.35 27.87
C LEU A 166 23.88 3.08 28.42
N VAL A 167 23.71 3.80 29.53
CA VAL A 167 24.79 4.43 30.29
C VAL A 167 25.09 3.56 31.52
N ASP A 168 26.34 3.18 31.74
CA ASP A 168 26.76 2.43 32.92
C ASP A 168 26.71 3.34 34.17
N ARG A 169 25.79 3.07 35.11
CA ARG A 169 25.65 3.87 36.34
C ARG A 169 26.90 3.80 37.23
N ASP A 170 27.60 2.68 37.22
CA ASP A 170 28.80 2.48 38.05
C ASP A 170 30.05 3.07 37.38
N ASN A 171 30.01 3.29 36.05
CA ASN A 171 31.04 3.99 35.29
C ASN A 171 30.41 5.00 34.31
N PRO A 172 29.91 6.18 34.76
CA PRO A 172 29.10 7.10 33.92
C PRO A 172 29.74 7.56 32.60
N GLY A 173 31.07 7.50 32.48
CA GLY A 173 31.80 7.73 31.23
C GLY A 173 31.75 6.58 30.21
N ARG A 174 30.96 5.53 30.45
CA ARG A 174 30.73 4.41 29.53
C ARG A 174 29.26 4.38 29.13
N TRP A 175 29.00 4.64 27.86
CA TRP A 175 27.67 4.55 27.27
C TRP A 175 27.74 3.82 25.92
N TYR A 176 26.63 3.22 25.51
CA TYR A 176 26.56 2.39 24.31
C TYR A 176 25.20 2.55 23.62
N PHE A 177 25.19 2.69 22.30
CA PHE A 177 24.01 2.55 21.47
C PHE A 177 23.49 1.10 21.51
N ILE A 178 22.16 0.93 21.61
CA ILE A 178 21.50 -0.38 21.61
C ILE A 178 20.56 -0.60 20.42
N GLU A 179 19.64 0.33 20.15
CA GLU A 179 18.74 0.28 19.00
C GLU A 179 18.23 1.68 18.64
N ALA A 180 17.62 1.82 17.46
CA ALA A 180 16.87 3.02 17.11
C ALA A 180 15.47 2.60 16.65
N ASN A 181 14.44 3.24 17.22
CA ASN A 181 13.04 2.97 16.95
C ASN A 181 12.49 3.99 15.93
N PRO A 182 12.24 3.62 14.66
CA PRO A 182 11.83 4.55 13.60
C PRO A 182 10.32 4.84 13.61
N ARG A 183 9.83 5.32 14.75
CA ARG A 183 8.41 5.56 15.04
C ARG A 183 8.26 6.51 16.22
N LEU A 184 7.07 7.10 16.34
CA LEU A 184 6.64 7.72 17.60
C LEU A 184 6.59 6.63 18.70
N GLN A 185 7.15 6.94 19.87
CA GLN A 185 7.08 6.07 21.05
C GLN A 185 5.92 6.47 21.98
N VAL A 186 5.54 5.60 22.91
CA VAL A 186 4.40 5.84 23.83
C VAL A 186 4.70 7.04 24.74
N GLU A 187 5.96 7.14 25.15
CA GLU A 187 6.63 8.08 26.03
C GLU A 187 7.06 9.41 25.40
N HIS A 188 6.73 9.66 24.11
CA HIS A 188 7.01 10.95 23.46
C HIS A 188 6.49 12.18 24.24
N THR A 189 5.42 11.98 25.02
CA THR A 189 4.71 13.02 25.76
C THR A 189 5.50 13.68 26.89
N VAL A 190 6.55 13.05 27.44
CA VAL A 190 7.45 13.76 28.37
C VAL A 190 8.35 14.76 27.64
N THR A 191 8.79 14.43 26.42
CA THR A 191 9.50 15.37 25.54
C THR A 191 8.60 16.55 25.15
N GLU A 192 7.34 16.30 24.79
CA GLU A 192 6.35 17.37 24.52
C GLU A 192 6.15 18.29 25.73
N ALA A 193 6.07 17.71 26.94
CA ALA A 193 5.83 18.47 28.16
C ALA A 193 6.95 19.46 28.49
N VAL A 194 8.23 19.06 28.35
CA VAL A 194 9.37 19.95 28.66
C VAL A 194 9.72 20.92 27.53
N THR A 195 9.57 20.52 26.27
CA THR A 195 9.90 21.36 25.10
C THR A 195 8.74 22.29 24.70
N GLY A 196 7.49 21.85 24.87
CA GLY A 196 6.30 22.51 24.32
C GLY A 196 6.05 22.24 22.83
N ILE A 197 6.79 21.33 22.20
CA ILE A 197 6.62 20.94 20.80
C ILE A 197 5.59 19.81 20.69
N ASP A 198 4.61 19.97 19.79
CA ASP A 198 3.69 18.90 19.40
C ASP A 198 4.39 18.00 18.37
N LEU A 199 4.81 16.81 18.81
CA LEU A 199 5.60 15.90 17.99
C LEU A 199 4.74 15.28 16.88
N VAL A 200 3.47 14.99 17.16
CA VAL A 200 2.53 14.40 16.18
C VAL A 200 2.25 15.39 15.05
N GLN A 201 1.97 16.65 15.36
CA GLN A 201 1.78 17.72 14.38
C GLN A 201 3.05 17.94 13.55
N THR A 202 4.22 17.96 14.21
CA THR A 202 5.51 18.13 13.52
C THR A 202 5.77 16.97 12.56
N GLN A 203 5.51 15.73 12.97
CA GLN A 203 5.62 14.55 12.10
C GLN A 203 4.69 14.64 10.88
N ILE A 204 3.43 15.06 11.07
CA ILE A 204 2.46 15.26 9.99
C ILE A 204 2.92 16.36 9.02
N ASN A 205 3.48 17.46 9.52
CA ASN A 205 4.02 18.53 8.68
C ASN A 205 5.22 18.06 7.82
N ILE A 206 6.13 17.26 8.39
CA ILE A 206 7.26 16.64 7.68
C ILE A 206 6.74 15.71 6.57
N ALA A 207 5.74 14.87 6.88
CA ALA A 207 5.10 13.99 5.90
C ALA A 207 4.38 14.77 4.76
N ARG A 208 3.96 16.02 5.03
CA ARG A 208 3.43 16.96 4.03
C ARG A 208 4.52 17.75 3.27
N GLY A 209 5.79 17.44 3.49
CA GLY A 209 6.92 18.07 2.79
C GLY A 209 7.34 19.44 3.32
N ARG A 210 6.91 19.84 4.53
CA ARG A 210 7.49 21.02 5.20
C ARG A 210 8.85 20.68 5.78
N SER A 211 9.84 21.55 5.58
CA SER A 211 11.16 21.36 6.19
C SER A 211 11.16 21.64 7.70
N LEU A 212 12.23 21.25 8.37
CA LEU A 212 12.45 21.59 9.78
C LEU A 212 12.60 23.10 10.00
N ALA A 213 13.39 23.78 9.15
CA ALA A 213 13.53 25.24 9.18
C ALA A 213 12.19 25.99 9.00
N GLN A 214 11.27 25.49 8.15
CA GLN A 214 9.92 26.06 7.98
C GLN A 214 9.02 25.92 9.23
N GLN A 215 9.39 25.05 10.15
CA GLN A 215 8.69 24.82 11.42
C GLN A 215 9.40 25.49 12.61
N GLY A 216 10.50 26.21 12.38
CA GLY A 216 11.29 26.84 13.44
C GLY A 216 12.10 25.84 14.27
N LEU A 217 12.43 24.67 13.71
CA LEU A 217 13.18 23.60 14.37
C LEU A 217 14.57 23.44 13.74
N THR A 218 15.47 24.41 13.95
CA THR A 218 16.90 24.27 13.63
C THR A 218 17.69 23.99 14.92
N LEU A 219 18.93 23.47 14.82
CA LEU A 219 19.75 23.17 16.00
C LEU A 219 19.89 24.38 16.95
N ASP A 220 20.04 25.59 16.40
CA ASP A 220 20.15 26.84 17.17
C ASP A 220 18.82 27.31 17.81
N SER A 221 17.68 26.69 17.47
CA SER A 221 16.34 27.12 17.91
C SER A 221 15.56 26.04 18.68
N ILE A 222 16.17 24.90 19.01
CA ILE A 222 15.54 23.88 19.86
C ILE A 222 15.29 24.48 21.26
N PRO A 223 14.04 24.45 21.78
CA PRO A 223 13.75 24.90 23.14
C PRO A 223 14.51 24.08 24.18
N THR A 224 15.12 24.73 25.16
CA THR A 224 15.70 24.04 26.32
C THR A 224 14.58 23.40 27.19
N PRO A 225 14.81 22.25 27.84
CA PRO A 225 13.80 21.60 28.66
C PRO A 225 13.39 22.49 29.83
N ARG A 226 12.10 22.77 29.96
CA ARG A 226 11.57 23.62 31.03
C ARG A 226 11.20 22.78 32.25
N GLY A 227 12.10 22.67 33.21
CA GLY A 227 11.91 21.83 34.40
C GLY A 227 11.84 20.34 34.04
N HIS A 228 11.04 19.57 34.77
CA HIS A 228 10.98 18.11 34.66
C HIS A 228 9.58 17.61 34.32
N ALA A 229 9.51 16.54 33.53
CA ALA A 229 8.31 15.77 33.24
C ALA A 229 8.52 14.29 33.61
N LEU A 230 7.43 13.65 34.04
CA LEU A 230 7.34 12.25 34.42
C LEU A 230 6.07 11.68 33.77
N GLN A 231 6.19 10.57 33.03
CA GLN A 231 5.07 9.75 32.60
C GLN A 231 5.01 8.50 33.47
N ALA A 232 3.82 8.17 33.99
CA ALA A 232 3.53 6.89 34.62
C ALA A 232 2.56 6.08 33.74
N ARG A 233 2.93 4.84 33.43
CA ARG A 233 2.07 3.90 32.66
C ARG A 233 1.07 3.22 33.60
N ILE A 234 -0.21 3.54 33.42
CA ILE A 234 -1.31 2.98 34.21
C ILE A 234 -1.81 1.72 33.51
N ASN A 235 -1.54 0.56 34.10
CA ASN A 235 -1.82 -0.74 33.50
C ASN A 235 -2.92 -1.50 34.27
N MET A 236 -3.67 -2.32 33.53
CA MET A 236 -4.70 -3.24 34.01
C MET A 236 -4.06 -4.50 34.62
N GLU A 237 -3.35 -4.32 35.73
CA GLU A 237 -2.63 -5.38 36.45
C GLU A 237 -2.52 -5.02 37.93
N VAL A 238 -2.45 -6.02 38.81
CA VAL A 238 -2.31 -5.83 40.27
C VAL A 238 -1.07 -6.57 40.77
N LEU A 239 -0.21 -5.88 41.53
CA LEU A 239 0.92 -6.51 42.19
C LEU A 239 0.44 -7.33 43.40
N SER A 240 0.70 -8.63 43.39
CA SER A 240 0.36 -9.52 44.51
C SER A 240 1.46 -9.51 45.59
N ALA A 241 1.10 -9.83 46.84
CA ALA A 241 2.02 -9.94 47.97
C ALA A 241 3.18 -10.96 47.78
N LYS A 242 3.13 -11.82 46.76
CA LYS A 242 4.25 -12.70 46.36
C LYS A 242 5.18 -12.05 45.30
N GLY A 243 5.12 -10.72 45.10
CA GLY A 243 5.95 -9.97 44.14
C GLY A 243 5.59 -10.19 42.66
N ARG A 244 4.47 -10.85 42.35
CA ARG A 244 4.05 -11.13 40.97
C ARG A 244 2.89 -10.23 40.56
N PHE A 245 2.99 -9.60 39.39
CA PHE A 245 1.87 -8.89 38.78
C PHE A 245 0.87 -9.87 38.18
N LYS A 246 -0.42 -9.63 38.42
CA LYS A 246 -1.53 -10.39 37.86
C LYS A 246 -2.33 -9.49 36.91
N PRO A 247 -2.54 -9.88 35.65
CA PRO A 247 -3.46 -9.17 34.76
C PRO A 247 -4.84 -9.03 35.39
N SER A 248 -5.48 -7.90 35.11
CA SER A 248 -6.74 -7.45 35.67
C SER A 248 -7.63 -6.92 34.55
N GLY A 249 -8.94 -6.87 34.75
CA GLY A 249 -9.86 -6.42 33.71
C GLY A 249 -11.33 -6.61 34.07
N GLY A 250 -12.21 -5.96 33.32
CA GLY A 250 -13.63 -5.89 33.63
C GLY A 250 -14.29 -4.70 32.91
N THR A 251 -15.42 -4.26 33.42
CA THR A 251 -16.05 -3.00 32.97
C THR A 251 -15.60 -1.87 33.90
N ILE A 252 -15.07 -0.79 33.33
CA ILE A 252 -14.70 0.41 34.09
C ILE A 252 -15.98 1.04 34.65
N ALA A 253 -16.17 1.00 35.96
CA ALA A 253 -17.34 1.57 36.63
C ALA A 253 -17.19 3.09 36.82
N VAL A 254 -15.99 3.54 37.21
CA VAL A 254 -15.62 4.94 37.41
C VAL A 254 -14.27 5.19 36.75
N PHE A 255 -14.13 6.34 36.08
CA PHE A 255 -12.88 6.78 35.46
C PHE A 255 -12.73 8.30 35.63
N GLU A 256 -12.04 8.73 36.68
CA GLU A 256 -11.79 10.13 37.01
C GLU A 256 -10.27 10.37 36.93
N PRO A 257 -9.73 10.76 35.76
CA PRO A 257 -8.32 11.08 35.62
C PRO A 257 -7.97 12.41 36.34
N PRO A 258 -6.74 12.54 36.88
CA PRO A 258 -6.32 13.73 37.60
C PRO A 258 -6.17 14.91 36.65
N SER A 259 -6.42 16.11 37.15
CA SER A 259 -6.44 17.34 36.35
C SER A 259 -5.85 18.54 37.09
N GLY A 260 -5.44 19.56 36.33
CA GLY A 260 -4.86 20.79 36.85
C GLY A 260 -3.57 21.22 36.13
N PRO A 261 -2.95 22.33 36.55
CA PRO A 261 -1.77 22.87 35.88
C PRO A 261 -0.60 21.86 35.85
N GLY A 262 -0.08 21.59 34.65
CA GLY A 262 1.01 20.62 34.44
C GLY A 262 0.62 19.17 34.77
N LEU A 263 -0.65 18.80 34.57
CA LEU A 263 -1.12 17.42 34.51
C LEU A 263 -1.81 17.18 33.16
N ARG A 264 -1.45 16.08 32.49
CA ARG A 264 -2.03 15.62 31.22
C ARG A 264 -2.28 14.12 31.34
N THR A 265 -3.43 13.64 30.88
CA THR A 265 -3.73 12.21 30.85
C THR A 265 -4.13 11.81 29.42
N ASP A 266 -3.34 10.92 28.82
CA ASP A 266 -3.63 10.33 27.51
C ASP A 266 -4.17 8.92 27.74
N ALA A 267 -5.45 8.68 27.47
CA ALA A 267 -6.11 7.41 27.77
C ALA A 267 -7.21 7.08 26.75
N PHE A 268 -7.56 5.79 26.63
CA PHE A 268 -8.78 5.35 25.93
C PHE A 268 -9.90 4.92 26.89
N GLY A 269 -9.62 4.81 28.19
CA GLY A 269 -10.59 4.42 29.21
C GLY A 269 -11.69 5.45 29.41
N TYR A 270 -12.92 4.97 29.61
CA TYR A 270 -14.08 5.77 30.03
C TYR A 270 -15.07 4.88 30.80
N ALA A 271 -15.93 5.49 31.62
CA ALA A 271 -16.93 4.74 32.38
C ALA A 271 -17.90 3.98 31.46
N GLY A 272 -18.13 2.70 31.74
CA GLY A 272 -18.88 1.76 30.89
C GLY A 272 -18.03 0.98 29.89
N TYR A 273 -16.75 1.34 29.68
CA TYR A 273 -15.87 0.58 28.78
C TYR A 273 -15.53 -0.80 29.35
N ARG A 274 -15.76 -1.86 28.58
CA ARG A 274 -15.38 -3.24 28.94
C ARG A 274 -14.03 -3.61 28.33
N THR A 275 -13.05 -3.85 29.19
CA THR A 275 -11.69 -4.18 28.79
C THR A 275 -11.59 -5.62 28.26
N SER A 276 -10.56 -5.90 27.45
CA SER A 276 -10.39 -7.19 26.79
C SER A 276 -8.94 -7.64 26.90
N THR A 277 -8.73 -8.89 27.34
CA THR A 277 -7.42 -9.58 27.43
C THR A 277 -6.75 -9.82 26.07
N ARG A 278 -7.35 -9.34 24.97
CA ARG A 278 -6.83 -9.47 23.59
C ARG A 278 -5.85 -8.36 23.21
N PHE A 279 -5.71 -7.32 24.03
CA PHE A 279 -4.89 -6.12 23.81
C PHE A 279 -3.92 -5.89 24.98
N ASP A 280 -3.02 -4.91 24.84
CA ASP A 280 -2.08 -4.47 25.89
C ASP A 280 -2.83 -4.07 27.18
N SER A 281 -2.17 -4.26 28.33
CA SER A 281 -2.71 -3.86 29.64
C SER A 281 -2.61 -2.36 29.90
N LEU A 282 -1.83 -1.59 29.14
CA LEU A 282 -1.78 -0.12 29.25
C LEU A 282 -3.17 0.50 29.03
N LEU A 283 -3.72 1.20 30.02
CA LEU A 283 -5.04 1.83 30.02
C LEU A 283 -4.97 3.35 29.87
N ALA A 284 -3.99 3.97 30.53
CA ALA A 284 -3.77 5.40 30.54
C ALA A 284 -2.28 5.73 30.73
N LYS A 285 -1.86 6.89 30.21
CA LYS A 285 -0.56 7.50 30.51
C LYS A 285 -0.84 8.75 31.34
N LEU A 286 -0.33 8.80 32.56
CA LEU A 286 -0.38 10.00 33.38
C LEU A 286 0.93 10.78 33.20
N ILE A 287 0.85 11.96 32.57
CA ILE A 287 2.00 12.85 32.37
C ILE A 287 1.91 14.01 33.35
N VAL A 288 2.95 14.14 34.17
CA VAL A 288 3.10 15.17 35.20
C VAL A 288 4.28 16.05 34.80
N HIS A 289 4.09 17.36 34.86
CA HIS A 289 5.12 18.35 34.55
C HIS A 289 5.29 19.31 35.73
N SER A 290 6.54 19.53 36.14
CA SER A 290 6.93 20.54 37.13
C SER A 290 7.89 21.53 36.48
N ALA A 291 7.64 22.83 36.65
CA ALA A 291 8.56 23.88 36.24
C ALA A 291 9.75 24.06 37.21
N SER A 292 9.82 23.25 38.29
CA SER A 292 10.93 23.28 39.23
C SER A 292 12.21 22.71 38.62
N ALA A 293 13.35 23.23 39.09
CA ALA A 293 14.67 22.64 38.82
C ALA A 293 14.87 21.34 39.61
N GLU A 294 14.18 21.15 40.74
CA GLU A 294 14.30 19.95 41.56
C GLU A 294 13.40 18.84 41.01
N PHE A 295 13.99 17.68 40.69
CA PHE A 295 13.23 16.52 40.20
C PHE A 295 12.21 15.99 41.24
N ALA A 296 12.56 16.08 42.53
CA ALA A 296 11.71 15.66 43.64
C ALA A 296 10.33 16.36 43.65
N ASP A 297 10.24 17.63 43.24
CA ASP A 297 8.95 18.34 43.13
C ASP A 297 8.04 17.73 42.05
N CYS A 298 8.64 17.15 40.99
CA CYS A 298 7.89 16.44 39.95
C CYS A 298 7.40 15.08 40.47
N ALA A 299 8.24 14.36 41.22
CA ALA A 299 7.89 13.10 41.88
C ALA A 299 6.75 13.29 42.89
N ASP A 300 6.84 14.29 43.78
CA ASP A 300 5.81 14.59 44.78
C ASP A 300 4.48 15.01 44.11
N LYS A 301 4.54 15.73 42.98
CA LYS A 301 3.37 16.08 42.16
C LYS A 301 2.77 14.86 41.46
N ALA A 302 3.59 13.91 41.02
CA ALA A 302 3.15 12.67 40.40
C ALA A 302 2.48 11.73 41.40
N TYR A 303 3.05 11.60 42.60
CA TYR A 303 2.43 10.89 43.72
C TYR A 303 1.05 11.46 44.05
N ARG A 304 0.91 12.79 44.12
CA ARG A 304 -0.38 13.46 44.29
C ARG A 304 -1.37 13.12 43.17
N ALA A 305 -0.93 13.21 41.91
CA ALA A 305 -1.80 12.96 40.77
C ALA A 305 -2.27 11.50 40.68
N LEU A 306 -1.41 10.53 41.05
CA LEU A 306 -1.80 9.13 41.18
C LEU A 306 -2.82 8.93 42.31
N ALA A 307 -2.66 9.61 43.45
CA ALA A 307 -3.62 9.58 44.55
C ALA A 307 -5.00 10.19 44.20
N GLU A 308 -5.03 11.09 43.22
CA GLU A 308 -6.23 11.72 42.65
C GLU A 308 -6.87 10.88 41.52
N PHE A 309 -6.14 9.93 40.91
CA PHE A 309 -6.63 9.12 39.79
C PHE A 309 -7.53 7.97 40.29
N ARG A 310 -8.84 8.12 40.11
CA ARG A 310 -9.82 7.09 40.49
C ARG A 310 -10.21 6.23 39.30
N ILE A 311 -9.99 4.92 39.44
CA ILE A 311 -10.44 3.89 38.49
C ILE A 311 -11.13 2.78 39.30
N GLU A 312 -12.38 2.47 38.98
CA GLU A 312 -13.15 1.41 39.65
C GLU A 312 -13.66 0.37 38.65
N GLY A 313 -13.93 -0.84 39.13
CA GLY A 313 -14.43 -1.98 38.34
C GLY A 313 -13.42 -3.13 38.19
N PHE A 314 -12.12 -2.83 38.29
CA PHE A 314 -11.02 -3.80 38.40
C PHE A 314 -9.77 -3.09 38.97
N GLY A 315 -8.78 -3.84 39.46
CA GLY A 315 -7.56 -3.27 40.05
C GLY A 315 -6.51 -2.86 39.00
N THR A 316 -5.70 -1.85 39.30
CA THR A 316 -4.63 -1.30 38.45
C THR A 316 -3.30 -1.23 39.20
N ASN A 317 -2.22 -0.91 38.48
CA ASN A 317 -0.87 -0.80 39.03
C ASN A 317 -0.62 0.52 39.81
N ILE A 318 -1.63 1.39 39.98
CA ILE A 318 -1.50 2.68 40.69
C ILE A 318 -0.84 2.55 42.07
N PRO A 319 -1.22 1.60 42.97
CA PRO A 319 -0.57 1.47 44.28
C PRO A 319 0.92 1.14 44.17
N PHE A 320 1.31 0.32 43.18
CA PHE A 320 2.71 -0.01 42.94
C PHE A 320 3.51 1.22 42.43
N LEU A 321 2.92 2.02 41.53
CA LEU A 321 3.53 3.27 41.06
C LEU A 321 3.71 4.27 42.21
N MET A 322 2.73 4.35 43.12
CA MET A 322 2.81 5.20 44.32
C MET A 322 3.87 4.72 45.31
N ASN A 323 3.99 3.40 45.55
CA ASN A 323 5.08 2.81 46.32
C ASN A 323 6.45 3.17 45.73
N LEU A 324 6.61 3.01 44.41
CA LEU A 324 7.87 3.28 43.71
C LEU A 324 8.28 4.75 43.75
N ILE A 325 7.37 5.68 43.46
CA ILE A 325 7.64 7.12 43.47
C ILE A 325 7.95 7.63 44.90
N SER A 326 7.47 6.92 45.93
CA SER A 326 7.74 7.25 47.33
C SER A 326 9.12 6.81 47.84
N THR A 327 9.91 6.05 47.06
CA THR A 327 11.25 5.63 47.50
C THR A 327 12.25 6.77 47.39
N GLU A 328 13.21 6.82 48.32
CA GLU A 328 14.27 7.83 48.28
C GLU A 328 15.17 7.65 47.06
N ASP A 329 15.41 6.40 46.62
CA ASP A 329 16.12 6.11 45.37
C ASP A 329 15.41 6.73 44.16
N PHE A 330 14.07 6.68 44.10
CA PHE A 330 13.33 7.31 43.01
C PHE A 330 13.50 8.83 43.06
N ARG A 331 13.31 9.44 44.24
CA ARG A 331 13.38 10.91 44.42
C ARG A 331 14.78 11.49 44.17
N THR A 332 15.83 10.67 44.32
CA THR A 332 17.24 11.00 44.03
C THR A 332 17.75 10.45 42.69
N ASN A 333 16.86 9.94 41.84
CA ASN A 333 17.16 9.28 40.56
C ASN A 333 18.27 8.20 40.62
N ASN A 334 18.36 7.48 41.75
CA ASN A 334 19.31 6.42 42.01
C ASN A 334 18.93 5.09 41.32
N LEU A 335 18.44 5.18 40.08
CA LEU A 335 17.67 4.16 39.37
C LEU A 335 18.49 3.48 38.26
N TYR A 336 18.11 2.25 37.91
CA TYR A 336 18.73 1.44 36.86
C TYR A 336 17.74 0.37 36.36
N THR A 337 18.00 -0.20 35.19
CA THR A 337 17.09 -1.10 34.46
C THR A 337 16.63 -2.36 35.20
N ARG A 338 17.31 -2.76 36.29
CA ARG A 338 16.94 -3.91 37.14
C ARG A 338 16.34 -3.50 38.50
N TYR A 339 16.26 -2.21 38.82
CA TYR A 339 15.85 -1.71 40.14
C TYR A 339 14.49 -2.25 40.59
N VAL A 340 13.47 -2.21 39.71
CA VAL A 340 12.12 -2.70 40.05
C VAL A 340 12.13 -4.20 40.31
N ASP A 341 12.85 -4.97 39.51
CA ASP A 341 12.89 -6.44 39.61
C ASP A 341 13.68 -6.89 40.86
N GLU A 342 14.74 -6.17 41.24
CA GLU A 342 15.53 -6.42 42.46
C GLU A 342 14.81 -5.96 43.74
N HIS A 343 14.05 -4.85 43.70
CA HIS A 343 13.32 -4.30 44.85
C HIS A 343 11.84 -4.71 44.90
N ILE A 344 11.39 -5.65 44.05
CA ILE A 344 9.96 -5.97 43.87
C ILE A 344 9.25 -6.42 45.15
N THR A 345 9.95 -7.09 46.07
CA THR A 345 9.41 -7.55 47.36
C THR A 345 9.06 -6.39 48.29
N THR A 346 9.87 -5.33 48.29
CA THR A 346 9.62 -4.09 49.04
C THR A 346 8.50 -3.28 48.38
N LEU A 347 8.51 -3.19 47.04
CA LEU A 347 7.49 -2.47 46.26
C LEU A 347 6.12 -3.15 46.26
N ALA A 348 6.06 -4.45 46.61
CA ALA A 348 4.83 -5.22 46.77
C ALA A 348 4.19 -5.13 48.17
N ALA A 349 4.78 -4.38 49.11
CA ALA A 349 4.21 -4.18 50.44
C ALA A 349 2.89 -3.39 50.38
N GLU A 350 1.91 -3.79 51.20
CA GLU A 350 0.64 -3.08 51.33
C GLU A 350 0.81 -1.75 52.09
N THR A 351 1.11 -0.69 51.34
CA THR A 351 1.16 0.68 51.87
C THR A 351 -0.22 1.34 51.79
N LEU A 352 -0.71 1.88 52.91
CA LEU A 352 -1.93 2.66 52.96
C LEU A 352 -1.70 4.07 52.37
N HIS A 353 -1.86 4.21 51.06
CA HIS A 353 -1.88 5.50 50.40
C HIS A 353 -3.20 6.25 50.64
N ALA A 354 -3.13 7.55 50.88
CA ALA A 354 -4.31 8.39 51.06
C ALA A 354 -4.99 8.70 49.71
N ALA A 355 -6.16 8.10 49.46
CA ALA A 355 -7.01 8.44 48.32
C ALA A 355 -7.45 9.92 48.39
N ARG A 356 -7.33 10.65 47.28
CA ARG A 356 -7.66 12.08 47.16
C ARG A 356 -8.93 12.34 46.35
N TYR A 357 -9.87 11.40 46.38
CA TYR A 357 -11.18 11.48 45.75
C TYR A 357 -12.28 11.10 46.74
N VAL A 358 -13.51 11.59 46.50
CA VAL A 358 -14.66 11.31 47.38
C VAL A 358 -15.30 9.98 46.98
N SER A 359 -15.00 8.92 47.73
CA SER A 359 -15.79 7.68 47.69
C SER A 359 -17.11 7.88 48.46
N GLY A 360 -18.24 7.51 47.86
CA GLY A 360 -19.52 7.47 48.58
C GLY A 360 -19.51 6.35 49.63
N GLU A 361 -19.83 6.67 50.88
CA GLU A 361 -19.91 5.68 51.95
C GLU A 361 -21.05 4.67 51.72
N SER A 362 -20.72 3.52 51.15
CA SER A 362 -21.40 2.28 51.54
C SER A 362 -20.67 1.74 52.76
N ALA A 363 -21.30 1.84 53.93
CA ALA A 363 -20.73 1.38 55.20
C ALA A 363 -20.26 -0.09 55.12
N ALA A 364 -19.17 -0.39 55.85
CA ALA A 364 -18.69 -1.75 56.05
C ALA A 364 -19.79 -2.66 56.64
N PRO A 365 -19.77 -3.98 56.36
CA PRO A 365 -20.80 -4.90 56.84
C PRO A 365 -20.64 -5.22 58.33
N THR A 366 -21.09 -4.32 59.20
CA THR A 366 -21.23 -4.58 60.63
C THR A 366 -22.54 -5.32 60.91
N ALA A 367 -22.43 -6.54 61.42
CA ALA A 367 -23.43 -7.35 62.11
C ALA A 367 -24.94 -6.96 62.01
N ALA A 368 -25.65 -7.73 61.19
CA ALA A 368 -27.03 -8.22 61.38
C ALA A 368 -28.05 -7.38 62.19
N LYS A 369 -29.11 -6.92 61.49
CA LYS A 369 -30.49 -6.98 62.01
C LYS A 369 -31.53 -6.99 60.89
N GLN A 370 -32.51 -7.89 61.01
CA GLN A 370 -33.70 -7.95 60.14
C GLN A 370 -34.64 -6.76 60.43
N LEU A 371 -35.41 -6.37 59.40
CA LEU A 371 -36.83 -5.94 59.38
C LEU A 371 -37.11 -5.50 57.92
N ALA A 372 -37.82 -6.27 57.08
CA ALA A 372 -39.29 -6.37 56.98
C ALA A 372 -39.98 -5.08 56.46
N GLY A 373 -40.38 -5.04 55.17
CA GLY A 373 -41.28 -4.00 54.61
C GLY A 373 -41.27 -3.83 53.09
N THR A 374 -42.45 -3.68 52.46
CA THR A 374 -42.74 -3.50 51.01
C THR A 374 -43.48 -2.15 50.77
N GLN A 375 -43.73 -1.58 49.57
CA GLN A 375 -43.70 -1.96 48.14
C GLN A 375 -43.15 -0.75 47.30
N VAL A 376 -42.43 -0.92 46.19
CA VAL A 376 -42.87 -1.03 44.76
C VAL A 376 -43.73 0.13 44.23
N SER A 377 -43.32 0.73 43.08
CA SER A 377 -44.13 1.29 41.94
C SER A 377 -43.35 2.41 41.19
N SER A 378 -43.39 2.66 39.86
CA SER A 378 -43.68 1.85 38.65
C SER A 378 -43.40 2.65 37.35
N SER A 379 -42.62 2.11 36.41
CA SER A 379 -42.55 2.41 34.94
C SER A 379 -41.26 1.76 34.40
N ASP A 380 -41.18 0.95 33.34
CA ASP A 380 -42.09 0.55 32.24
C ASP A 380 -41.71 -0.91 31.78
N PRO A 381 -42.36 -1.63 30.83
CA PRO A 381 -43.31 -2.67 31.25
C PRO A 381 -43.12 -4.06 30.59
N LEU A 382 -41.89 -4.51 30.26
CA LEU A 382 -41.69 -5.75 29.45
C LEU A 382 -40.58 -6.74 29.89
N ALA A 383 -40.06 -6.67 31.13
CA ALA A 383 -39.06 -7.65 31.60
C ALA A 383 -39.64 -8.99 32.12
N VAL A 384 -40.97 -9.11 32.24
CA VAL A 384 -41.63 -10.34 32.70
C VAL A 384 -41.98 -11.22 31.50
N LEU A 385 -41.00 -11.93 30.92
CA LEU A 385 -41.24 -13.13 30.07
C LEU A 385 -39.96 -13.92 29.69
N SER A 386 -39.12 -14.32 30.65
CA SER A 386 -38.21 -15.49 30.47
C SER A 386 -37.63 -15.99 31.81
N HIS A 387 -38.36 -16.86 32.51
CA HIS A 387 -37.76 -17.72 33.53
C HIS A 387 -36.94 -18.83 32.85
N GLY A 388 -35.75 -19.17 33.39
CA GLY A 388 -35.06 -20.39 32.94
C GLY A 388 -33.62 -20.59 33.39
N LYS A 389 -33.41 -20.93 34.67
CA LYS A 389 -32.26 -21.72 35.20
C LYS A 389 -30.83 -21.40 34.68
N SER A 390 -29.97 -20.88 35.56
CA SER A 390 -28.80 -21.66 35.97
C SER A 390 -28.30 -21.25 37.36
N THR A 391 -27.72 -22.23 38.04
CA THR A 391 -27.08 -22.17 39.36
C THR A 391 -25.98 -21.12 39.47
N SER A 392 -25.91 -20.45 40.62
CA SER A 392 -24.72 -19.69 41.06
C SER A 392 -23.52 -20.63 41.19
N PRO A 393 -22.35 -20.33 40.58
CA PRO A 393 -21.11 -21.03 40.90
C PRO A 393 -20.73 -20.77 42.37
N LYS A 394 -20.29 -21.83 43.06
CA LYS A 394 -19.80 -21.73 44.43
C LYS A 394 -18.44 -21.02 44.44
N THR A 395 -18.15 -20.28 45.50
CA THR A 395 -16.81 -19.77 45.77
C THR A 395 -15.86 -20.93 46.10
N GLY A 396 -14.98 -21.27 45.14
CA GLY A 396 -13.93 -22.28 45.29
C GLY A 396 -12.97 -21.96 46.44
N LYS A 397 -12.54 -23.01 47.16
CA LYS A 397 -11.62 -22.92 48.29
C LYS A 397 -10.17 -22.80 47.82
N LYS A 398 -9.34 -22.04 48.56
CA LYS A 398 -7.87 -22.06 48.40
C LYS A 398 -7.28 -23.41 48.82
N THR A 399 -6.39 -23.98 47.99
CA THR A 399 -5.37 -24.97 48.38
C THR A 399 -4.09 -24.81 47.54
N ASP A 400 -3.17 -23.94 47.98
CA ASP A 400 -1.76 -23.91 47.52
C ASP A 400 -1.01 -25.10 48.20
N SER A 401 -1.22 -26.33 47.75
CA SER A 401 -0.50 -27.50 48.28
C SER A 401 -0.36 -28.64 47.26
N ASN A 402 0.85 -28.85 46.73
CA ASN A 402 1.18 -29.98 45.84
C ASN A 402 1.33 -31.33 46.59
N GLU A 403 0.86 -31.43 47.84
CA GLU A 403 0.82 -32.67 48.60
C GLU A 403 -0.38 -33.52 48.13
N GLY A 404 -0.09 -34.47 47.25
CA GLY A 404 -1.00 -35.53 46.84
C GLY A 404 -1.09 -36.67 47.85
N PRO A 405 -2.00 -37.65 47.62
CA PRO A 405 -1.99 -38.90 48.36
C PRO A 405 -0.62 -39.61 48.29
N GLU A 406 -0.25 -40.30 49.36
CA GLU A 406 1.06 -40.95 49.50
C GLU A 406 1.33 -41.94 48.35
N GLY A 407 2.43 -41.74 47.62
CA GLY A 407 2.78 -42.53 46.43
C GLY A 407 2.14 -42.07 45.11
N THR A 408 1.69 -40.82 45.00
CA THR A 408 1.22 -40.21 43.73
C THR A 408 2.22 -39.22 43.13
N VAL A 409 2.15 -39.04 41.82
CA VAL A 409 2.88 -38.05 41.02
C VAL A 409 1.88 -36.97 40.57
N ALA A 410 2.19 -35.70 40.78
CA ALA A 410 1.35 -34.59 40.33
C ALA A 410 1.66 -34.24 38.86
N VAL A 411 0.61 -34.13 38.04
CA VAL A 411 0.61 -33.41 36.77
C VAL A 411 0.21 -31.97 37.06
N THR A 412 1.05 -31.02 36.67
CA THR A 412 0.86 -29.60 36.93
C THR A 412 0.65 -28.80 35.64
N ALA A 413 0.01 -27.64 35.75
CA ALA A 413 -0.20 -26.75 34.62
C ALA A 413 1.14 -26.19 34.10
N PRO A 414 1.48 -26.37 32.81
CA PRO A 414 2.75 -25.90 32.25
C PRO A 414 2.80 -24.38 32.06
N MET A 415 1.66 -23.70 32.13
CA MET A 415 1.51 -22.25 32.06
C MET A 415 0.16 -21.83 32.67
N GLN A 416 -0.09 -20.53 32.79
CA GLN A 416 -1.41 -20.00 33.16
C GLN A 416 -2.40 -20.16 32.00
N GLY A 417 -3.59 -20.68 32.29
CA GLY A 417 -4.66 -20.88 31.31
C GLY A 417 -6.02 -21.12 31.97
N THR A 418 -7.04 -21.43 31.16
CA THR A 418 -8.37 -21.82 31.65
C THR A 418 -8.67 -23.24 31.20
N ILE A 419 -9.05 -24.13 32.13
CA ILE A 419 -9.44 -25.50 31.78
C ILE A 419 -10.69 -25.42 30.90
N LEU A 420 -10.63 -25.97 29.69
CA LEU A 420 -11.77 -26.08 28.78
C LEU A 420 -12.55 -27.37 29.02
N GLU A 421 -11.83 -28.49 29.12
CA GLU A 421 -12.40 -29.83 29.16
C GLU A 421 -11.52 -30.76 30.01
N LEU A 422 -12.14 -31.62 30.82
CA LEU A 422 -11.50 -32.75 31.50
C LEU A 422 -11.80 -34.01 30.70
N SER A 423 -10.77 -34.75 30.26
CA SER A 423 -10.91 -35.94 29.41
C SER A 423 -10.75 -37.27 30.18
N VAL A 424 -10.60 -37.21 31.51
CA VAL A 424 -10.49 -38.38 32.40
C VAL A 424 -11.27 -38.18 33.70
N GLU A 425 -11.61 -39.28 34.38
CA GLU A 425 -12.28 -39.29 35.68
C GLU A 425 -11.37 -39.88 36.78
N GLU A 426 -11.66 -39.58 38.05
CA GLU A 426 -10.96 -40.21 39.18
C GLU A 426 -11.18 -41.74 39.18
N GLY A 427 -10.09 -42.49 39.34
CA GLY A 427 -10.08 -43.96 39.26
C GLY A 427 -9.83 -44.53 37.86
N ALA A 428 -9.73 -43.70 36.81
CA ALA A 428 -9.38 -44.17 35.46
C ALA A 428 -7.93 -44.66 35.36
N GLU A 429 -7.69 -45.73 34.59
CA GLU A 429 -6.35 -46.13 34.15
C GLU A 429 -5.87 -45.20 33.02
N VAL A 430 -4.64 -44.70 33.13
CA VAL A 430 -4.00 -43.84 32.12
C VAL A 430 -2.59 -44.29 31.81
N TYR A 431 -2.18 -44.20 30.54
CA TYR A 431 -0.79 -44.44 30.11
C TYR A 431 -0.02 -43.13 29.93
N GLU A 432 1.31 -43.19 30.09
CA GLU A 432 2.20 -42.04 29.91
C GLU A 432 2.04 -41.43 28.50
N GLY A 433 1.81 -40.11 28.44
CA GLY A 433 1.49 -39.39 27.20
C GLY A 433 0.01 -39.34 26.82
N GLN A 434 -0.90 -40.06 27.49
CA GLN A 434 -2.34 -39.95 27.27
C GLN A 434 -2.88 -38.56 27.63
N GLN A 435 -3.80 -38.01 26.84
CA GLN A 435 -4.51 -36.76 27.16
C GLN A 435 -5.32 -36.90 28.46
N LEU A 436 -5.14 -35.93 29.36
CA LEU A 436 -5.89 -35.81 30.62
C LEU A 436 -6.93 -34.70 30.57
N LEU A 437 -6.56 -33.53 30.04
CA LEU A 437 -7.44 -32.35 29.94
C LEU A 437 -6.96 -31.37 28.87
N ILE A 438 -7.81 -30.41 28.51
CA ILE A 438 -7.52 -29.32 27.57
C ILE A 438 -7.58 -27.98 28.31
N MET A 439 -6.61 -27.09 28.07
CA MET A 439 -6.49 -25.77 28.68
C MET A 439 -6.30 -24.68 27.62
N ASP A 440 -7.13 -23.62 27.61
CA ASP A 440 -6.88 -22.41 26.79
C ASP A 440 -5.79 -21.56 27.45
N ALA A 441 -4.70 -21.34 26.75
CA ALA A 441 -3.71 -20.33 27.09
C ALA A 441 -3.26 -19.58 25.84
N MET A 442 -3.10 -18.25 25.96
CA MET A 442 -2.65 -17.38 24.86
C MET A 442 -3.49 -17.47 23.55
N LYS A 443 -4.77 -17.88 23.63
CA LYS A 443 -5.67 -18.15 22.49
C LYS A 443 -5.35 -19.46 21.72
N MET A 444 -4.65 -20.41 22.35
CA MET A 444 -4.43 -21.75 21.81
C MET A 444 -4.86 -22.81 22.83
N GLU A 445 -5.37 -23.92 22.33
CA GLU A 445 -5.69 -25.09 23.14
C GLU A 445 -4.41 -25.88 23.43
N HIS A 446 -4.09 -26.02 24.71
CA HIS A 446 -2.99 -26.82 25.21
C HIS A 446 -3.52 -28.13 25.80
N VAL A 447 -3.18 -29.24 25.14
CA VAL A 447 -3.47 -30.59 25.64
C VAL A 447 -2.48 -30.93 26.75
N ILE A 448 -3.00 -31.24 27.94
CA ILE A 448 -2.20 -31.68 29.09
C ILE A 448 -2.22 -33.21 29.13
N THR A 449 -1.04 -33.83 29.15
CA THR A 449 -0.86 -35.28 29.08
C THR A 449 -0.35 -35.88 30.39
N ALA A 450 -0.54 -37.19 30.55
CA ALA A 450 -0.11 -37.95 31.72
C ALA A 450 1.42 -38.07 31.78
N SER A 451 2.01 -37.67 32.92
CA SER A 451 3.46 -37.74 33.17
C SER A 451 3.95 -39.11 33.63
N ALA A 452 3.04 -40.07 33.88
CA ALA A 452 3.36 -41.45 34.24
C ALA A 452 2.17 -42.37 33.91
N SER A 453 2.45 -43.64 33.65
CA SER A 453 1.42 -44.68 33.54
C SER A 453 0.90 -45.09 34.93
N GLY A 454 -0.41 -45.22 35.11
CA GLY A 454 -1.01 -45.52 36.42
C GLY A 454 -2.52 -45.27 36.49
N VAL A 455 -3.02 -44.99 37.70
CA VAL A 455 -4.44 -44.70 37.96
C VAL A 455 -4.61 -43.26 38.44
N ILE A 456 -5.61 -42.53 37.93
CA ILE A 456 -5.98 -41.20 38.43
C ILE A 456 -6.43 -41.30 39.88
N ALA A 457 -5.67 -40.72 40.80
CA ALA A 457 -5.90 -40.76 42.23
C ALA A 457 -6.70 -39.56 42.77
N ARG A 458 -6.59 -38.40 42.12
CA ARG A 458 -7.31 -37.17 42.45
C ARG A 458 -7.29 -36.20 41.26
N ILE A 459 -8.36 -35.44 41.03
CA ILE A 459 -8.39 -34.30 40.09
C ILE A 459 -8.56 -33.01 40.91
N ASP A 460 -7.67 -32.04 40.69
CA ASP A 460 -7.54 -30.82 41.50
C ASP A 460 -8.13 -29.56 40.82
N CYS A 461 -8.80 -29.70 39.67
CA CYS A 461 -9.33 -28.60 38.88
C CYS A 461 -10.69 -28.92 38.23
N GLU A 462 -11.51 -27.90 37.97
CA GLU A 462 -12.82 -28.01 37.29
C GLU A 462 -12.80 -27.38 35.88
N ALA A 463 -13.66 -27.86 34.97
CA ALA A 463 -13.83 -27.23 33.66
C ALA A 463 -14.43 -25.81 33.80
N GLY A 464 -13.81 -24.84 33.12
CA GLY A 464 -14.06 -23.41 33.28
C GLY A 464 -13.20 -22.71 34.35
N GLU A 465 -12.36 -23.45 35.08
CA GLU A 465 -11.48 -22.89 36.11
C GLU A 465 -10.20 -22.27 35.50
N ALA A 466 -9.81 -21.09 35.99
CA ALA A 466 -8.57 -20.43 35.61
C ALA A 466 -7.41 -20.91 36.51
N VAL A 467 -6.50 -21.69 35.93
CA VAL A 467 -5.33 -22.27 36.60
C VAL A 467 -4.05 -21.48 36.31
N TYR A 468 -3.11 -21.46 37.27
CA TYR A 468 -1.82 -20.80 37.13
C TYR A 468 -0.70 -21.80 36.81
N GLU A 469 0.40 -21.31 36.22
CA GLU A 469 1.63 -22.10 36.03
C GLU A 469 2.05 -22.82 37.33
N ALA A 470 2.36 -24.11 37.20
CA ALA A 470 2.70 -25.06 38.26
C ALA A 470 1.58 -25.39 39.27
N ALA A 471 0.32 -24.97 39.05
CA ALA A 471 -0.82 -25.47 39.82
C ALA A 471 -0.99 -26.99 39.62
N SER A 472 -1.32 -27.72 40.69
CA SER A 472 -1.73 -29.13 40.58
C SER A 472 -3.01 -29.25 39.77
N LEU A 473 -3.03 -30.16 38.81
CA LEU A 473 -4.19 -30.44 37.97
C LEU A 473 -4.76 -31.83 38.25
N VAL A 474 -3.88 -32.83 38.29
CA VAL A 474 -4.23 -34.25 38.41
C VAL A 474 -3.13 -35.01 39.15
N HIS A 475 -3.48 -35.89 40.08
CA HIS A 475 -2.55 -36.80 40.73
C HIS A 475 -2.68 -38.21 40.16
N ILE A 476 -1.58 -38.79 39.69
CA ILE A 476 -1.51 -40.17 39.15
C ILE A 476 -0.81 -41.06 40.18
N LYS A 477 -1.39 -42.21 40.52
CA LYS A 477 -0.71 -43.28 41.26
C LYS A 477 0.00 -44.22 40.27
N PRO A 478 1.35 -44.25 40.20
CA PRO A 478 2.05 -45.04 39.19
C PRO A 478 1.73 -46.54 39.28
N GLY A 479 1.56 -47.18 38.13
CA GLY A 479 1.18 -48.60 38.04
C GLY A 479 1.28 -49.16 36.62
N THR A 480 1.32 -50.49 36.52
CA THR A 480 1.39 -51.19 35.23
C THR A 480 -0.02 -51.35 34.65
N VAL A 481 -0.38 -50.50 33.69
CA VAL A 481 -1.67 -50.52 32.98
C VAL A 481 -1.55 -51.19 31.60
N SER A 482 -2.67 -51.70 31.09
CA SER A 482 -2.73 -52.36 29.79
C SER A 482 -2.64 -51.33 28.65
N THR A 483 -1.57 -51.36 27.86
CA THR A 483 -1.41 -50.48 26.69
C THR A 483 -2.38 -50.86 25.57
N ALA A 484 -3.52 -50.16 25.52
CA ALA A 484 -4.31 -50.07 24.30
C ALA A 484 -3.51 -49.25 23.28
N ALA A 485 -2.89 -49.94 22.30
CA ALA A 485 -2.16 -49.30 21.21
C ALA A 485 -3.15 -48.58 20.28
N ALA A 486 -3.46 -47.33 20.62
CA ALA A 486 -4.30 -46.42 19.85
C ALA A 486 -3.59 -45.06 19.68
N THR A 487 -2.40 -45.10 19.05
CA THR A 487 -1.98 -43.98 18.21
C THR A 487 -2.88 -44.02 16.96
N GLU A 488 -4.14 -43.64 17.11
CA GLU A 488 -4.92 -43.21 15.95
C GLU A 488 -4.21 -41.96 15.43
N GLU A 489 -3.49 -42.11 14.32
CA GLU A 489 -3.32 -40.99 13.41
C GLU A 489 -4.72 -40.46 13.15
N LYS A 490 -5.04 -39.26 13.66
CA LYS A 490 -6.24 -38.55 13.24
C LYS A 490 -6.09 -38.35 11.75
N VAL A 491 -6.74 -39.22 10.98
CA VAL A 491 -6.91 -39.06 9.53
C VAL A 491 -7.67 -37.77 9.36
N ILE A 492 -6.93 -36.69 9.08
CA ILE A 492 -7.52 -35.40 8.77
C ILE A 492 -8.24 -35.60 7.45
N ASP A 493 -9.56 -35.66 7.52
CA ASP A 493 -10.41 -35.63 6.33
C ASP A 493 -10.17 -34.30 5.61
N LEU A 494 -9.39 -34.35 4.53
CA LEU A 494 -9.07 -33.18 3.73
C LEU A 494 -10.28 -32.66 2.94
N ASP A 495 -11.32 -33.50 2.79
CA ASP A 495 -12.59 -33.13 2.17
C ASP A 495 -13.60 -32.56 3.19
N TYR A 496 -13.28 -32.57 4.50
CA TYR A 496 -14.13 -31.96 5.53
C TYR A 496 -14.11 -30.43 5.47
N ILE A 497 -15.11 -29.86 4.80
CA ILE A 497 -15.36 -28.42 4.78
C ILE A 497 -15.90 -27.98 6.16
N ARG A 498 -15.06 -27.29 6.93
CA ARG A 498 -15.45 -26.69 8.22
C ARG A 498 -16.61 -25.68 8.06
N PRO A 499 -17.46 -25.46 9.08
CA PRO A 499 -18.59 -24.53 8.99
C PRO A 499 -18.21 -23.07 8.64
N ASP A 500 -17.06 -22.58 9.11
CA ASP A 500 -16.55 -21.24 8.79
C ASP A 500 -16.08 -21.12 7.34
N LEU A 501 -15.45 -22.18 6.82
CA LEU A 501 -15.08 -22.29 5.41
C LEU A 501 -16.32 -22.44 4.53
N ALA A 502 -17.33 -23.20 4.95
CA ALA A 502 -18.60 -23.36 4.24
C ALA A 502 -19.34 -22.02 4.11
N GLU A 503 -19.43 -21.21 5.18
CA GLU A 503 -20.00 -19.86 5.12
C GLU A 503 -19.20 -18.94 4.17
N SER A 504 -17.87 -19.04 4.19
CA SER A 504 -17.01 -18.30 3.25
C SER A 504 -17.30 -18.69 1.80
N ILE A 505 -17.35 -19.99 1.49
CA ILE A 505 -17.66 -20.51 0.16
C ILE A 505 -19.05 -20.07 -0.30
N GLU A 506 -20.09 -20.21 0.54
CA GLU A 506 -21.46 -19.78 0.20
C GLU A 506 -21.51 -18.29 -0.15
N ARG A 507 -20.80 -17.44 0.61
CA ARG A 507 -20.77 -15.99 0.35
C ARG A 507 -19.98 -15.60 -0.90
N HIS A 508 -18.93 -16.34 -1.26
CA HIS A 508 -18.23 -16.15 -2.53
C HIS A 508 -19.10 -16.58 -3.71
N ASN A 509 -19.84 -17.69 -3.56
CA ASN A 509 -20.76 -18.20 -4.57
C ASN A 509 -21.81 -17.15 -4.98
N PHE A 510 -22.33 -16.32 -4.07
CA PHE A 510 -23.26 -15.23 -4.41
C PHE A 510 -22.71 -14.23 -5.46
N GLY A 511 -21.38 -14.14 -5.64
CA GLY A 511 -20.76 -13.30 -6.65
C GLY A 511 -20.57 -13.98 -8.01
N LEU A 512 -20.63 -15.31 -8.09
CA LEU A 512 -20.34 -16.10 -9.28
C LEU A 512 -21.59 -16.30 -10.16
N ASP A 513 -21.38 -16.39 -11.47
CA ASP A 513 -22.47 -16.43 -12.45
C ASP A 513 -23.34 -17.70 -12.34
N GLU A 514 -22.71 -18.84 -12.02
CA GLU A 514 -23.40 -20.14 -11.88
C GLU A 514 -24.45 -20.15 -10.75
N PHE A 515 -24.28 -19.29 -9.74
CA PHE A 515 -25.24 -19.10 -8.63
C PHE A 515 -26.18 -17.89 -8.84
N ARG A 516 -26.11 -17.22 -10.00
CA ARG A 516 -26.95 -16.06 -10.37
C ARG A 516 -27.76 -16.29 -11.67
N PRO A 517 -28.33 -17.48 -11.93
CA PRO A 517 -28.85 -17.86 -13.24
C PRO A 517 -29.92 -16.91 -13.81
N GLU A 518 -30.79 -16.33 -12.97
CA GLU A 518 -31.81 -15.37 -13.42
C GLU A 518 -31.19 -14.04 -13.92
N ALA A 519 -30.14 -13.56 -13.26
CA ALA A 519 -29.46 -12.33 -13.65
C ALA A 519 -28.63 -12.55 -14.93
N VAL A 520 -27.94 -13.69 -15.01
CA VAL A 520 -27.17 -14.10 -16.20
C VAL A 520 -28.10 -14.28 -17.40
N ALA A 521 -29.21 -15.01 -17.27
CA ALA A 521 -30.18 -15.18 -18.34
C ALA A 521 -30.79 -13.84 -18.82
N LYS A 522 -31.02 -12.89 -17.89
CA LYS A 522 -31.47 -11.54 -18.25
C LYS A 522 -30.40 -10.74 -19.01
N ARG A 523 -29.11 -10.91 -18.67
CA ARG A 523 -27.97 -10.24 -19.32
C ARG A 523 -27.71 -10.82 -20.71
N HIS A 524 -27.65 -12.15 -20.85
CA HIS A 524 -27.58 -12.82 -22.15
C HIS A 524 -28.80 -12.51 -23.02
N GLY A 525 -29.97 -12.29 -22.42
CA GLY A 525 -31.18 -11.82 -23.11
C GLY A 525 -31.08 -10.43 -23.73
N THR A 526 -30.07 -9.62 -23.39
CA THR A 526 -29.74 -8.36 -24.09
C THR A 526 -28.58 -8.52 -25.08
N ASN A 527 -28.19 -9.75 -25.44
CA ASN A 527 -27.02 -10.10 -26.26
C ASN A 527 -25.67 -9.62 -25.68
N HIS A 528 -25.60 -9.29 -24.39
CA HIS A 528 -24.35 -8.92 -23.73
C HIS A 528 -23.87 -10.06 -22.81
N ARG A 529 -22.56 -10.17 -22.62
CA ARG A 529 -21.86 -11.04 -21.68
C ARG A 529 -21.91 -10.51 -20.24
N THR A 530 -21.60 -11.35 -19.26
CA THR A 530 -21.42 -10.91 -17.87
C THR A 530 -20.05 -10.24 -17.67
N ALA A 531 -19.91 -9.50 -16.57
CA ALA A 531 -18.62 -8.96 -16.13
C ALA A 531 -17.55 -10.05 -15.95
N ARG A 532 -17.94 -11.25 -15.51
CA ARG A 532 -17.00 -12.37 -15.29
C ARG A 532 -16.65 -13.11 -16.57
N GLU A 533 -17.58 -13.25 -17.51
CA GLU A 533 -17.32 -13.80 -18.85
C GLU A 533 -16.29 -12.94 -19.60
N ASN A 534 -16.46 -11.61 -19.58
CA ASN A 534 -15.51 -10.69 -20.20
C ASN A 534 -14.13 -10.72 -19.52
N LEU A 535 -14.07 -10.68 -18.18
CA LEU A 535 -12.79 -10.79 -17.47
C LEU A 535 -12.10 -12.13 -17.74
N LYS A 536 -12.84 -13.24 -17.82
CA LYS A 536 -12.30 -14.58 -18.11
C LYS A 536 -11.74 -14.73 -19.53
N ASP A 537 -12.24 -13.93 -20.49
CA ASP A 537 -11.68 -13.84 -21.85
C ASP A 537 -10.46 -12.90 -21.91
N LEU A 538 -10.18 -12.12 -20.84
CA LEU A 538 -8.97 -11.30 -20.70
C LEU A 538 -7.81 -12.03 -20.02
N TYR A 539 -8.03 -12.65 -18.86
CA TYR A 539 -6.93 -13.25 -18.09
C TYR A 539 -6.53 -14.65 -18.56
N ASP A 540 -5.27 -15.00 -18.33
CA ASP A 540 -4.76 -16.36 -18.52
C ASP A 540 -5.32 -17.29 -17.42
N PRO A 541 -5.66 -18.56 -17.72
CA PRO A 541 -6.33 -19.47 -16.79
C PRO A 541 -5.66 -19.55 -15.41
N ASP A 542 -6.48 -19.57 -14.35
CA ASP A 542 -6.09 -19.68 -12.94
C ASP A 542 -5.17 -18.56 -12.39
N THR A 543 -4.99 -17.45 -13.13
CA THR A 543 -4.15 -16.32 -12.68
C THR A 543 -4.90 -15.18 -11.98
N PHE A 544 -6.23 -15.10 -12.12
CA PHE A 544 -7.00 -13.95 -11.60
C PHE A 544 -7.33 -14.06 -10.11
N VAL A 545 -6.79 -13.12 -9.33
CA VAL A 545 -7.03 -12.98 -7.89
C VAL A 545 -7.98 -11.80 -7.65
N GLU A 546 -9.25 -12.09 -7.35
CA GLU A 546 -10.28 -11.07 -7.12
C GLU A 546 -10.12 -10.37 -5.75
N TYR A 547 -10.17 -9.04 -5.76
CA TYR A 547 -10.14 -8.21 -4.57
C TYR A 547 -11.56 -7.84 -4.12
N GLY A 548 -11.86 -8.07 -2.84
CA GLY A 548 -13.15 -7.72 -2.22
C GLY A 548 -14.39 -8.31 -2.90
N PRO A 549 -14.45 -9.62 -3.25
CA PRO A 549 -15.65 -10.25 -3.81
C PRO A 549 -16.86 -10.12 -2.86
N LEU A 550 -16.63 -10.22 -1.55
CA LEU A 550 -17.65 -10.13 -0.50
C LEU A 550 -18.11 -8.70 -0.15
N ALA A 551 -17.71 -7.69 -0.93
CA ALA A 551 -18.19 -6.32 -0.74
C ALA A 551 -19.69 -6.21 -1.09
N ILE A 552 -20.43 -5.39 -0.36
CA ILE A 552 -21.86 -5.16 -0.58
C ILE A 552 -22.19 -3.68 -0.63
N ALA A 553 -23.26 -3.31 -1.34
CA ALA A 553 -23.69 -1.93 -1.44
C ALA A 553 -23.99 -1.33 -0.05
N PRO A 554 -23.58 -0.09 0.24
CA PRO A 554 -23.76 0.54 1.54
C PRO A 554 -25.21 1.07 1.72
N GLN A 555 -26.19 0.16 1.70
CA GLN A 555 -27.64 0.43 1.74
C GLN A 555 -28.35 -0.23 2.94
N ARG A 556 -27.64 -0.48 4.05
CA ARG A 556 -28.14 -1.17 5.25
C ARG A 556 -29.28 -0.45 5.96
N ARG A 557 -29.45 0.86 5.78
CA ARG A 557 -30.62 1.60 6.31
C ARG A 557 -31.88 1.41 5.46
N ARG A 558 -31.76 0.83 4.25
CA ARG A 558 -32.84 0.70 3.26
C ARG A 558 -33.15 -0.76 2.88
N ARG A 559 -32.20 -1.67 3.05
CA ARG A 559 -32.33 -3.11 2.71
C ARG A 559 -31.82 -4.01 3.82
N LYS A 560 -32.29 -5.26 3.84
CA LYS A 560 -31.81 -6.30 4.77
C LYS A 560 -30.40 -6.76 4.37
N LEU A 561 -29.62 -7.24 5.33
CA LEU A 561 -28.24 -7.65 5.08
C LEU A 561 -28.11 -8.83 4.10
N ASP A 562 -28.98 -9.84 4.22
CA ASP A 562 -29.02 -11.00 3.30
C ASP A 562 -29.37 -10.59 1.86
N ASP A 563 -30.32 -9.67 1.67
CA ASP A 563 -30.62 -9.08 0.36
C ASP A 563 -29.40 -8.36 -0.23
N LEU A 564 -28.64 -7.62 0.58
CA LEU A 564 -27.42 -6.96 0.12
C LEU A 564 -26.32 -7.96 -0.24
N MET A 565 -26.17 -9.05 0.52
CA MET A 565 -25.21 -10.12 0.23
C MET A 565 -25.51 -10.82 -1.09
N ARG A 566 -26.79 -11.10 -1.38
CA ARG A 566 -27.21 -11.84 -2.59
C ARG A 566 -27.36 -10.96 -3.83
N ASN A 567 -27.88 -9.73 -3.66
CA ASN A 567 -28.25 -8.85 -4.78
C ASN A 567 -27.30 -7.67 -5.01
N THR A 568 -26.28 -7.49 -4.16
CA THR A 568 -25.21 -6.48 -4.38
C THR A 568 -23.78 -7.02 -4.24
N PRO A 569 -23.46 -8.24 -4.74
CA PRO A 569 -22.13 -8.81 -4.62
C PRO A 569 -21.08 -7.91 -5.27
N ALA A 570 -19.87 -7.90 -4.68
CA ALA A 570 -18.76 -7.04 -5.06
C ALA A 570 -19.07 -5.52 -5.13
N ASP A 571 -20.21 -5.05 -4.61
CA ASP A 571 -20.83 -3.74 -4.88
C ASP A 571 -20.91 -3.39 -6.39
N GLY A 572 -21.04 -4.40 -7.25
CA GLY A 572 -21.12 -4.22 -8.70
C GLY A 572 -19.80 -3.85 -9.38
N MET A 573 -18.65 -4.24 -8.80
CA MET A 573 -17.31 -4.10 -9.39
C MET A 573 -16.51 -5.38 -9.15
N VAL A 574 -16.40 -6.24 -10.18
CA VAL A 574 -15.49 -7.40 -10.17
C VAL A 574 -14.11 -6.87 -10.55
N THR A 575 -13.10 -7.07 -9.70
CA THR A 575 -11.79 -6.46 -9.92
C THR A 575 -10.68 -7.22 -9.22
N GLY A 576 -9.49 -7.24 -9.81
CA GLY A 576 -8.35 -7.95 -9.25
C GLY A 576 -7.07 -7.80 -10.07
N ILE A 577 -6.12 -8.67 -9.82
CA ILE A 577 -4.87 -8.80 -10.59
C ILE A 577 -4.92 -10.14 -11.32
N GLY A 578 -4.50 -10.19 -12.58
CA GLY A 578 -4.33 -11.42 -13.36
C GLY A 578 -3.27 -11.26 -14.44
N SER A 579 -2.81 -12.37 -14.99
CA SER A 579 -1.89 -12.38 -16.14
C SER A 579 -2.69 -12.18 -17.43
N VAL A 580 -2.14 -11.43 -18.39
CA VAL A 580 -2.68 -11.26 -19.73
C VAL A 580 -1.55 -11.49 -20.74
N ASN A 581 -1.78 -12.37 -21.71
CA ASN A 581 -0.84 -12.75 -22.78
C ASN A 581 0.38 -13.56 -22.28
N GLY A 582 0.23 -14.41 -21.25
CA GLY A 582 1.29 -15.27 -20.72
C GLY A 582 1.84 -16.31 -21.69
N GLU A 583 1.15 -16.60 -22.78
CA GLU A 583 1.68 -17.40 -23.89
C GLU A 583 2.70 -16.63 -24.77
N LEU A 584 2.70 -15.29 -24.72
CA LEU A 584 3.55 -14.42 -25.54
C LEU A 584 4.72 -13.80 -24.75
N PHE A 585 4.52 -13.51 -23.46
CA PHE A 585 5.46 -12.74 -22.63
C PHE A 585 5.77 -13.45 -21.29
N PRO A 586 6.93 -13.19 -20.66
CA PRO A 586 7.25 -13.73 -19.33
C PRO A 586 6.30 -13.19 -18.26
N ASP A 587 5.98 -14.00 -17.25
CA ASP A 587 5.01 -13.73 -16.17
C ASP A 587 5.05 -12.29 -15.63
N GLN A 588 6.24 -11.73 -15.38
CA GLN A 588 6.42 -10.39 -14.84
C GLN A 588 5.83 -9.28 -15.72
N GLU A 589 5.88 -9.41 -17.06
CA GLU A 589 5.33 -8.45 -18.03
C GLU A 589 3.84 -8.70 -18.32
N THR A 590 3.28 -9.81 -17.82
CA THR A 590 1.89 -10.22 -18.08
C THR A 590 0.91 -9.68 -17.05
N GLN A 591 1.40 -9.32 -15.85
CA GLN A 591 0.56 -8.89 -14.74
C GLN A 591 -0.20 -7.59 -15.07
N ALA A 592 -1.52 -7.63 -14.95
CA ALA A 592 -2.40 -6.49 -15.17
C ALA A 592 -3.48 -6.41 -14.08
N ILE A 593 -3.93 -5.20 -13.80
CA ILE A 593 -5.13 -4.95 -13.00
C ILE A 593 -6.33 -4.99 -13.94
N LEU A 594 -7.26 -5.89 -13.65
CA LEU A 594 -8.45 -6.11 -14.45
C LEU A 594 -9.68 -5.72 -13.64
N MET A 595 -10.54 -4.89 -14.23
CA MET A 595 -11.65 -4.25 -13.55
C MET A 595 -12.89 -4.28 -14.45
N SER A 596 -14.04 -4.72 -13.94
CA SER A 596 -15.32 -4.64 -14.64
C SER A 596 -16.40 -4.18 -13.69
N TYR A 597 -17.13 -3.15 -14.09
CA TYR A 597 -18.45 -2.91 -13.52
C TYR A 597 -19.37 -4.09 -13.90
N ASP A 598 -20.24 -4.50 -12.98
CA ASP A 598 -21.29 -5.50 -13.24
C ASP A 598 -22.63 -4.80 -13.42
N TYR A 599 -23.10 -4.71 -14.67
CA TYR A 599 -24.40 -4.11 -14.99
C TYR A 599 -25.58 -4.83 -14.32
N MET A 600 -25.44 -6.13 -14.02
CA MET A 600 -26.45 -6.90 -13.30
C MET A 600 -26.63 -6.42 -11.86
N VAL A 601 -25.63 -5.75 -11.27
CA VAL A 601 -25.71 -5.14 -9.93
C VAL A 601 -25.95 -3.64 -10.06
N LEU A 602 -27.20 -3.22 -9.81
CA LEU A 602 -27.57 -1.80 -9.72
C LEU A 602 -27.16 -0.99 -10.96
N ALA A 603 -27.26 -1.59 -12.16
CA ALA A 603 -26.94 -0.98 -13.45
C ALA A 603 -25.49 -0.42 -13.54
N GLY A 604 -24.52 -1.12 -12.95
CA GLY A 604 -23.09 -0.75 -13.00
C GLY A 604 -22.77 0.60 -12.34
N THR A 605 -23.66 1.10 -11.47
CA THR A 605 -23.52 2.43 -10.86
C THR A 605 -22.42 2.49 -9.81
N GLN A 606 -21.75 3.64 -9.73
CA GLN A 606 -20.66 3.88 -8.78
C GLN A 606 -21.20 4.06 -7.35
N GLY A 607 -20.84 3.15 -6.46
CA GLY A 607 -21.29 3.07 -5.07
C GLY A 607 -20.14 3.20 -4.06
N GLY A 608 -20.48 3.37 -2.79
CA GLY A 608 -19.48 3.69 -1.76
C GLY A 608 -18.42 2.61 -1.51
N GLN A 609 -18.71 1.31 -1.73
CA GLN A 609 -17.67 0.28 -1.62
C GLN A 609 -16.95 0.08 -2.95
N ASN A 610 -17.64 0.13 -4.10
CA ASN A 610 -16.94 0.00 -5.39
C ASN A 610 -15.99 1.17 -5.70
N HIS A 611 -16.22 2.36 -5.13
CA HIS A 611 -15.22 3.42 -5.04
C HIS A 611 -13.96 2.97 -4.28
N ARG A 612 -14.10 2.45 -3.06
CA ARG A 612 -12.95 1.94 -2.29
C ARG A 612 -12.23 0.80 -2.98
N LYS A 613 -12.97 -0.07 -3.69
CA LYS A 613 -12.37 -1.15 -4.51
C LYS A 613 -11.52 -0.57 -5.65
N LYS A 614 -12.04 0.38 -6.45
CA LYS A 614 -11.28 0.96 -7.56
C LYS A 614 -10.12 1.85 -7.09
N ASP A 615 -10.31 2.65 -6.05
CA ASP A 615 -9.25 3.44 -5.42
C ASP A 615 -8.08 2.53 -4.99
N ARG A 616 -8.38 1.39 -4.35
CA ARG A 616 -7.38 0.38 -3.96
C ARG A 616 -6.64 -0.23 -5.17
N MET A 617 -7.32 -0.45 -6.28
CA MET A 617 -6.69 -0.94 -7.51
C MET A 617 -5.76 0.13 -8.11
N PHE A 618 -6.18 1.39 -8.14
CA PHE A 618 -5.37 2.49 -8.67
C PHE A 618 -4.09 2.72 -7.83
N GLU A 619 -4.17 2.59 -6.50
CA GLU A 619 -2.99 2.55 -5.61
C GLU A 619 -2.03 1.41 -5.95
N LEU A 620 -2.55 0.21 -6.23
CA LEU A 620 -1.73 -0.94 -6.60
C LEU A 620 -1.09 -0.75 -7.99
N ALA A 621 -1.81 -0.19 -8.96
CA ALA A 621 -1.25 0.19 -10.25
C ALA A 621 -0.11 1.21 -10.10
N GLU A 622 -0.28 2.25 -9.26
CA GLU A 622 0.75 3.26 -9.01
C GLU A 622 1.98 2.67 -8.31
N LYS A 623 1.76 1.76 -7.34
CA LYS A 623 2.83 1.16 -6.53
C LYS A 623 3.61 0.06 -7.27
N LEU A 624 2.90 -0.82 -7.97
CA LEU A 624 3.45 -2.01 -8.63
C LEU A 624 3.73 -1.79 -10.13
N LYS A 625 3.38 -0.61 -10.68
CA LYS A 625 3.51 -0.23 -12.09
C LYS A 625 2.73 -1.16 -13.06
N LEU A 626 1.61 -1.71 -12.58
CA LEU A 626 0.78 -2.60 -13.40
C LEU A 626 -0.14 -1.82 -14.36
N PRO A 627 -0.27 -2.24 -15.63
CA PRO A 627 -1.29 -1.75 -16.54
C PRO A 627 -2.69 -2.02 -16.00
N ILE A 628 -3.68 -1.23 -16.47
CA ILE A 628 -5.10 -1.41 -16.12
C ILE A 628 -5.90 -1.72 -17.39
N ILE A 629 -6.76 -2.74 -17.34
CA ILE A 629 -7.90 -2.89 -18.24
C ILE A 629 -9.19 -2.65 -17.45
N LEU A 630 -9.93 -1.61 -17.85
CA LEU A 630 -11.20 -1.19 -17.24
C LEU A 630 -12.36 -1.41 -18.22
N LEU A 631 -13.23 -2.36 -17.90
CA LEU A 631 -14.53 -2.54 -18.55
C LEU A 631 -15.53 -1.59 -17.89
N ALA A 632 -15.76 -0.45 -18.53
CA ALA A 632 -16.62 0.62 -18.06
C ALA A 632 -18.03 0.48 -18.66
N GLU A 633 -18.99 0.12 -17.82
CA GLU A 633 -20.41 0.06 -18.16
C GLU A 633 -21.24 0.46 -16.93
N GLY A 634 -22.26 1.29 -17.13
CA GLY A 634 -23.20 1.72 -16.09
C GLY A 634 -23.35 3.23 -15.95
N GLY A 635 -24.10 3.62 -14.92
CA GLY A 635 -24.37 5.02 -14.57
C GLY A 635 -23.38 5.63 -13.57
N GLY A 636 -23.63 6.88 -13.20
CA GLY A 636 -22.80 7.65 -12.26
C GLY A 636 -22.93 7.25 -10.78
N GLY A 637 -22.54 8.17 -9.91
CA GLY A 637 -22.61 8.02 -8.46
C GLY A 637 -24.02 7.71 -7.97
N ARG A 638 -24.14 6.78 -7.03
CA ARG A 638 -25.41 6.17 -6.61
C ARG A 638 -26.05 6.90 -5.42
N PRO A 639 -27.11 7.71 -5.60
CA PRO A 639 -27.69 8.50 -4.50
C PRO A 639 -28.47 7.66 -3.48
N GLY A 640 -28.73 6.39 -3.79
CA GLY A 640 -29.44 5.45 -2.93
C GLY A 640 -28.59 4.84 -1.82
N ASP A 641 -27.30 5.14 -1.75
CA ASP A 641 -26.38 4.65 -0.71
C ASP A 641 -26.60 5.38 0.62
N THR A 642 -26.90 4.61 1.67
CA THR A 642 -27.43 5.14 2.93
C THR A 642 -26.47 5.07 4.11
N ASP A 643 -25.39 4.29 4.07
CA ASP A 643 -24.61 4.00 5.29
C ASP A 643 -23.64 5.13 5.65
N GLY A 644 -23.37 6.04 4.71
CA GLY A 644 -22.57 7.25 4.94
C GLY A 644 -23.34 8.41 5.56
N MET A 645 -22.75 9.61 5.50
CA MET A 645 -23.35 10.86 5.99
C MET A 645 -24.40 11.45 5.03
N GLY A 646 -24.56 10.92 3.81
CA GLY A 646 -25.50 11.46 2.81
C GLY A 646 -25.03 12.77 2.15
N MET A 647 -23.73 13.06 2.20
CA MET A 647 -23.11 14.25 1.59
C MET A 647 -22.73 13.98 0.12
N ALA A 648 -22.29 15.02 -0.60
CA ALA A 648 -22.11 15.02 -2.06
C ALA A 648 -21.02 14.09 -2.63
N GLY A 649 -20.11 13.54 -1.82
CA GLY A 649 -19.08 12.58 -2.27
C GLY A 649 -18.02 13.15 -3.21
N LEU A 650 -17.87 14.48 -3.26
CA LEU A 650 -16.89 15.18 -4.12
C LEU A 650 -15.43 14.99 -3.69
N ASP A 651 -15.22 14.38 -2.52
CA ASP A 651 -13.93 13.96 -1.96
C ASP A 651 -13.48 12.56 -2.41
N CYS A 652 -14.21 11.93 -3.36
CA CYS A 652 -13.83 10.62 -3.89
C CYS A 652 -12.53 10.68 -4.71
N LEU A 653 -11.61 9.75 -4.46
CA LEU A 653 -10.25 9.81 -5.01
C LEU A 653 -10.12 9.23 -6.43
N ALA A 654 -11.05 8.36 -6.84
CA ALA A 654 -11.01 7.58 -8.08
C ALA A 654 -10.55 8.35 -9.33
N PHE A 655 -11.11 9.54 -9.58
CA PHE A 655 -10.81 10.32 -10.78
C PHE A 655 -9.41 10.94 -10.73
N GLU A 656 -8.98 11.40 -9.55
CA GLU A 656 -7.62 11.91 -9.33
C GLU A 656 -6.60 10.79 -9.49
N LEU A 657 -6.81 9.65 -8.82
CA LEU A 657 -5.92 8.48 -8.86
C LEU A 657 -5.79 7.93 -10.29
N TYR A 658 -6.91 7.74 -11.01
CA TYR A 658 -6.87 7.21 -12.38
C TYR A 658 -6.23 8.20 -13.38
N GLY A 659 -6.44 9.51 -13.19
CA GLY A 659 -5.73 10.55 -13.95
C GLY A 659 -4.23 10.57 -13.65
N ARG A 660 -3.84 10.36 -12.38
CA ARG A 660 -2.43 10.29 -11.94
C ARG A 660 -1.69 9.11 -12.58
N LEU A 661 -2.36 8.05 -13.02
CA LEU A 661 -1.74 6.93 -13.72
C LEU A 661 -1.37 7.22 -15.20
N SER A 662 -1.88 8.32 -15.80
CA SER A 662 -1.56 8.70 -17.19
C SER A 662 -0.05 8.87 -17.41
N GLY A 663 0.52 8.17 -18.40
CA GLY A 663 1.96 8.18 -18.67
C GLY A 663 2.84 7.50 -17.59
N LEU A 664 2.23 6.76 -16.65
CA LEU A 664 2.92 5.87 -15.71
C LEU A 664 2.75 4.40 -16.09
N VAL A 665 1.53 3.99 -16.39
CA VAL A 665 1.14 2.62 -16.77
C VAL A 665 0.13 2.68 -17.91
N PRO A 666 0.09 1.70 -18.84
CA PRO A 666 -0.94 1.64 -19.88
C PRO A 666 -2.34 1.48 -19.28
N ARG A 667 -3.31 2.25 -19.76
CA ARG A 667 -4.70 2.23 -19.31
C ARG A 667 -5.64 1.98 -20.48
N VAL A 668 -6.16 0.76 -20.54
CA VAL A 668 -7.12 0.32 -21.55
C VAL A 668 -8.53 0.53 -21.02
N GLY A 669 -9.29 1.39 -21.67
CA GLY A 669 -10.72 1.57 -21.44
C GLY A 669 -11.50 0.75 -22.46
N VAL A 670 -12.43 -0.07 -22.00
CA VAL A 670 -13.34 -0.83 -22.86
C VAL A 670 -14.78 -0.55 -22.43
N THR A 671 -15.71 -0.48 -23.37
CA THR A 671 -17.13 -0.31 -23.06
C THR A 671 -18.03 -1.11 -24.00
N SER A 672 -19.20 -1.48 -23.47
CA SER A 672 -20.31 -2.07 -24.19
C SER A 672 -21.61 -1.57 -23.57
N GLY A 673 -22.68 -1.51 -24.35
CA GLY A 673 -23.98 -1.03 -23.88
C GLY A 673 -23.98 0.46 -23.50
N ARG A 674 -23.99 0.78 -22.20
CA ARG A 674 -24.27 2.15 -21.70
C ARG A 674 -23.24 2.60 -20.69
N CYS A 675 -22.46 3.63 -21.00
CA CYS A 675 -21.40 4.16 -20.15
C CYS A 675 -21.58 5.67 -19.92
N PHE A 676 -22.05 6.03 -18.72
CA PHE A 676 -22.40 7.40 -18.38
C PHE A 676 -21.69 7.96 -17.15
N ALA A 677 -21.61 9.29 -17.09
CA ALA A 677 -21.15 10.06 -15.93
C ALA A 677 -19.76 9.62 -15.45
N GLY A 678 -19.64 9.11 -14.21
CA GLY A 678 -18.37 8.68 -13.64
C GLY A 678 -17.71 7.52 -14.40
N ASN A 679 -18.49 6.65 -15.07
CA ASN A 679 -17.92 5.58 -15.88
C ASN A 679 -17.33 6.15 -17.18
N ALA A 680 -18.05 7.08 -17.83
CA ALA A 680 -17.56 7.81 -19.00
C ALA A 680 -16.33 8.67 -18.70
N ALA A 681 -16.26 9.28 -17.51
CA ALA A 681 -15.13 10.08 -17.08
C ALA A 681 -13.84 9.26 -16.89
N LEU A 682 -13.96 8.01 -16.39
CA LEU A 682 -12.83 7.09 -16.33
C LEU A 682 -12.45 6.59 -17.72
N LEU A 683 -13.44 6.19 -18.55
CA LEU A 683 -13.23 5.72 -19.91
C LEU A 683 -12.51 6.77 -20.78
N GLY A 684 -13.01 8.01 -20.81
CA GLY A 684 -12.40 9.11 -21.58
C GLY A 684 -11.05 9.60 -21.01
N ALA A 685 -10.67 9.15 -19.81
CA ALA A 685 -9.35 9.40 -19.25
C ALA A 685 -8.33 8.29 -19.60
N SER A 686 -8.74 7.18 -20.22
CA SER A 686 -7.88 6.06 -20.63
C SER A 686 -6.92 6.43 -21.78
N ASP A 687 -5.90 5.61 -22.01
CA ASP A 687 -4.94 5.79 -23.11
C ASP A 687 -5.50 5.25 -24.45
N VAL A 688 -6.47 4.34 -24.39
CA VAL A 688 -7.29 3.88 -25.53
C VAL A 688 -8.72 3.62 -25.06
N VAL A 689 -9.71 3.95 -25.88
CA VAL A 689 -11.12 3.60 -25.74
C VAL A 689 -11.53 2.61 -26.83
N ILE A 690 -11.85 1.39 -26.42
CA ILE A 690 -12.41 0.32 -27.25
C ILE A 690 -13.91 0.24 -26.97
N ALA A 691 -14.77 0.31 -27.99
CA ALA A 691 -16.22 0.34 -27.80
C ALA A 691 -16.96 -0.54 -28.81
N THR A 692 -17.95 -1.31 -28.34
CA THR A 692 -18.82 -2.14 -29.20
C THR A 692 -19.79 -1.28 -30.01
N GLU A 693 -20.28 -1.78 -31.16
CA GLU A 693 -21.22 -1.08 -32.05
C GLU A 693 -22.49 -0.57 -31.35
N ASP A 694 -22.94 -1.24 -30.28
CA ASP A 694 -24.12 -0.86 -29.48
C ASP A 694 -23.83 0.09 -28.30
N SER A 695 -22.59 0.58 -28.18
CA SER A 695 -22.16 1.45 -27.09
C SER A 695 -22.77 2.86 -27.15
N ASN A 696 -23.07 3.41 -25.98
CA ASN A 696 -23.49 4.79 -25.77
C ASN A 696 -22.64 5.41 -24.66
N ILE A 697 -21.90 6.47 -24.96
CA ILE A 697 -20.91 7.07 -24.07
C ILE A 697 -21.30 8.52 -23.79
N GLY A 698 -21.43 8.93 -22.53
CA GLY A 698 -21.84 10.32 -22.23
C GLY A 698 -21.52 10.83 -20.83
N MET A 699 -20.97 12.04 -20.73
CA MET A 699 -20.75 12.69 -19.42
C MET A 699 -22.04 12.94 -18.64
N GLY A 700 -23.17 13.11 -19.33
CA GLY A 700 -24.51 13.14 -18.74
C GLY A 700 -25.33 11.95 -19.22
N GLY A 701 -25.78 11.07 -18.32
CA GLY A 701 -26.82 10.08 -18.65
C GLY A 701 -28.22 10.73 -18.59
N PRO A 702 -29.28 10.08 -19.13
CA PRO A 702 -30.63 10.66 -19.25
C PRO A 702 -31.16 11.36 -18.00
N ALA A 703 -31.02 10.73 -16.81
CA ALA A 703 -31.49 11.31 -15.55
C ALA A 703 -30.76 12.62 -15.16
N MET A 704 -29.51 12.83 -15.59
CA MET A 704 -28.78 14.07 -15.35
C MET A 704 -29.13 15.15 -16.39
N ILE A 705 -29.48 14.75 -17.62
CA ILE A 705 -29.96 15.67 -18.67
C ILE A 705 -31.36 16.19 -18.29
N GLU A 706 -32.25 15.31 -17.86
CA GLU A 706 -33.58 15.66 -17.33
C GLU A 706 -33.46 16.52 -16.06
N GLY A 707 -32.62 16.11 -15.10
CA GLY A 707 -32.36 16.88 -13.87
C GLY A 707 -31.74 18.26 -14.12
N GLY A 708 -31.04 18.45 -15.24
CA GLY A 708 -30.54 19.74 -15.72
C GLY A 708 -31.58 20.60 -16.46
N GLY A 709 -32.80 20.10 -16.67
CA GLY A 709 -33.86 20.80 -17.41
C GLY A 709 -33.65 20.85 -18.93
N LEU A 710 -32.80 19.97 -19.48
CA LEU A 710 -32.41 19.98 -20.90
C LEU A 710 -33.33 19.13 -21.80
N GLY A 711 -34.34 18.49 -21.23
CA GLY A 711 -35.27 17.58 -21.91
C GLY A 711 -35.14 16.13 -21.42
N ILE A 712 -35.97 15.25 -21.98
CA ILE A 712 -35.96 13.81 -21.69
C ILE A 712 -35.50 13.10 -22.95
N PHE A 713 -34.49 12.25 -22.81
CA PHE A 713 -33.89 11.46 -23.89
C PHE A 713 -33.84 10.00 -23.47
N THR A 714 -33.94 9.10 -24.44
CA THR A 714 -33.57 7.69 -24.22
C THR A 714 -32.05 7.57 -24.04
N PRO A 715 -31.54 6.52 -23.36
CA PRO A 715 -30.10 6.31 -23.26
C PRO A 715 -29.40 6.20 -24.61
N ASP A 716 -30.11 5.75 -25.64
CA ASP A 716 -29.57 5.41 -26.97
C ASP A 716 -29.48 6.66 -27.88
N GLU A 717 -30.02 7.80 -27.42
CA GLU A 717 -29.81 9.13 -28.01
C GLU A 717 -28.61 9.86 -27.38
N VAL A 718 -27.97 9.29 -26.35
CA VAL A 718 -26.94 9.97 -25.55
C VAL A 718 -25.54 9.44 -25.91
N GLY A 719 -24.92 10.11 -26.87
CA GLY A 719 -23.57 9.79 -27.35
C GLY A 719 -23.46 8.42 -28.04
N PRO A 720 -24.25 8.17 -29.09
CA PRO A 720 -24.18 6.96 -29.92
C PRO A 720 -22.86 6.87 -30.71
N MET A 721 -22.54 5.67 -31.18
CA MET A 721 -21.28 5.38 -31.88
C MET A 721 -21.06 6.17 -33.18
N ASP A 722 -22.11 6.54 -33.91
CA ASP A 722 -22.02 7.39 -35.10
C ASP A 722 -21.62 8.84 -34.79
N VAL A 723 -21.70 9.25 -33.52
CA VAL A 723 -21.14 10.51 -33.00
C VAL A 723 -19.77 10.30 -32.36
N GLN A 724 -19.59 9.25 -31.55
CA GLN A 724 -18.37 9.06 -30.74
C GLN A 724 -17.17 8.48 -31.50
N VAL A 725 -17.40 7.82 -32.64
CA VAL A 725 -16.32 7.33 -33.50
C VAL A 725 -15.74 8.45 -34.38
N PRO A 726 -16.52 9.30 -35.06
CA PRO A 726 -15.97 10.39 -35.87
C PRO A 726 -15.38 11.56 -35.07
N ASN A 727 -15.81 11.76 -33.82
CA ASN A 727 -15.30 12.84 -32.96
C ASN A 727 -14.00 12.48 -32.20
N GLY A 728 -13.56 11.22 -32.25
CA GLY A 728 -12.32 10.75 -31.64
C GLY A 728 -12.40 10.34 -30.17
N VAL A 729 -13.60 10.27 -29.56
CA VAL A 729 -13.80 9.71 -28.22
C VAL A 729 -13.55 8.20 -28.20
N VAL A 730 -13.95 7.49 -29.25
CA VAL A 730 -13.62 6.07 -29.45
C VAL A 730 -12.35 5.96 -30.29
N ASP A 731 -11.30 5.34 -29.75
CA ASP A 731 -10.10 5.03 -30.51
C ASP A 731 -10.30 3.82 -31.43
N ILE A 732 -11.02 2.78 -30.97
CA ILE A 732 -11.29 1.56 -31.75
C ILE A 732 -12.75 1.13 -31.57
N ALA A 733 -13.51 1.12 -32.67
CA ALA A 733 -14.84 0.51 -32.70
C ALA A 733 -14.70 -0.97 -33.06
N VAL A 734 -15.45 -1.82 -32.35
CA VAL A 734 -15.46 -3.29 -32.54
C VAL A 734 -16.90 -3.79 -32.59
N LYS A 735 -17.12 -4.97 -33.18
CA LYS A 735 -18.46 -5.54 -33.37
C LYS A 735 -19.12 -5.93 -32.05
N ASP A 736 -18.39 -6.61 -31.18
CA ASP A 736 -18.92 -7.20 -29.94
C ASP A 736 -17.85 -7.31 -28.84
N GLU A 737 -18.29 -7.69 -27.63
CA GLU A 737 -17.43 -7.79 -26.45
C GLU A 737 -16.30 -8.83 -26.63
N ALA A 738 -16.47 -9.84 -27.48
CA ALA A 738 -15.42 -10.83 -27.74
C ALA A 738 -14.26 -10.18 -28.50
N GLU A 739 -14.57 -9.47 -29.58
CA GLU A 739 -13.59 -8.69 -30.33
C GLU A 739 -12.95 -7.61 -29.43
N ALA A 740 -13.73 -6.97 -28.56
CA ALA A 740 -13.22 -5.99 -27.60
C ALA A 740 -12.13 -6.57 -26.68
N MET A 741 -12.29 -7.79 -26.15
CA MET A 741 -11.27 -8.42 -25.30
C MET A 741 -10.01 -8.78 -26.10
N GLN A 742 -10.17 -9.27 -27.33
CA GLN A 742 -9.02 -9.58 -28.22
C GLN A 742 -8.25 -8.32 -28.62
N VAL A 743 -8.94 -7.22 -28.90
CA VAL A 743 -8.32 -5.92 -29.18
C VAL A 743 -7.63 -5.34 -27.94
N ALA A 744 -8.22 -5.49 -26.74
CA ALA A 744 -7.59 -5.08 -25.49
C ALA A 744 -6.29 -5.87 -25.22
N LYS A 745 -6.30 -7.20 -25.42
CA LYS A 745 -5.10 -8.06 -25.38
C LYS A 745 -4.03 -7.60 -26.37
N LYS A 746 -4.42 -7.37 -27.64
CA LYS A 746 -3.52 -6.92 -28.71
C LYS A 746 -2.90 -5.55 -28.39
N TYR A 747 -3.72 -4.59 -27.95
CA TYR A 747 -3.24 -3.27 -27.52
C TYR A 747 -2.24 -3.38 -26.36
N LEU A 748 -2.55 -4.17 -25.32
CA LEU A 748 -1.63 -4.32 -24.20
C LEU A 748 -0.28 -4.91 -24.63
N SER A 749 -0.29 -5.84 -25.59
CA SER A 749 0.92 -6.54 -26.07
C SER A 749 2.06 -5.59 -26.50
N TYR A 750 1.76 -4.41 -27.07
CA TYR A 750 2.80 -3.47 -27.53
C TYR A 750 3.61 -2.88 -26.36
N PHE A 751 3.07 -2.93 -25.14
CA PHE A 751 3.70 -2.44 -23.92
C PHE A 751 4.37 -3.55 -23.10
N GLN A 752 4.15 -4.83 -23.44
CA GLN A 752 4.70 -6.01 -22.75
C GLN A 752 6.00 -6.54 -23.37
N GLY A 753 6.47 -5.93 -24.47
CA GLY A 753 7.79 -6.20 -25.05
C GLY A 753 7.76 -6.71 -26.50
N THR A 754 8.77 -7.51 -26.84
CA THR A 754 9.06 -7.98 -28.21
C THR A 754 8.57 -9.41 -28.41
N LEU A 755 7.88 -9.67 -29.52
CA LEU A 755 7.49 -11.03 -29.93
C LEU A 755 8.68 -11.76 -30.57
N LYS A 756 8.80 -13.07 -30.32
CA LYS A 756 9.86 -13.92 -30.89
C LYS A 756 9.56 -14.30 -32.33
N ASP A 757 8.33 -14.75 -32.56
CA ASP A 757 7.85 -15.21 -33.86
C ASP A 757 7.10 -14.09 -34.57
N TRP A 758 7.41 -13.89 -35.85
CA TRP A 758 6.81 -12.87 -36.70
C TRP A 758 6.93 -13.27 -38.17
N GLU A 759 5.98 -12.82 -38.98
CA GLU A 759 6.03 -12.90 -40.43
C GLU A 759 5.89 -11.50 -41.03
N VAL A 760 6.31 -11.32 -42.29
CA VAL A 760 6.20 -10.06 -43.03
C VAL A 760 5.76 -10.34 -44.48
N ALA A 761 5.09 -9.38 -45.11
CA ALA A 761 4.80 -9.41 -46.54
C ALA A 761 6.08 -9.29 -47.40
N ASP A 762 5.99 -9.63 -48.68
CA ASP A 762 7.09 -9.43 -49.63
C ASP A 762 7.36 -7.93 -49.83
N GLN A 763 8.48 -7.45 -49.29
CA GLN A 763 8.86 -6.03 -49.32
C GLN A 763 9.06 -5.48 -50.74
N ARG A 764 9.21 -6.34 -51.76
CA ARG A 764 9.29 -5.90 -53.17
C ARG A 764 7.99 -5.25 -53.65
N LEU A 765 6.86 -5.51 -52.99
CA LEU A 765 5.58 -4.87 -53.27
C LEU A 765 5.64 -3.36 -53.06
N LEU A 766 6.37 -2.88 -52.04
CA LEU A 766 6.51 -1.46 -51.69
C LEU A 766 6.94 -0.58 -52.88
N ARG A 767 7.75 -1.12 -53.79
CA ARG A 767 8.22 -0.44 -55.01
C ARG A 767 7.11 0.04 -55.95
N ASN A 768 5.92 -0.54 -55.87
CA ASN A 768 4.79 -0.25 -56.76
C ASN A 768 3.60 0.43 -56.05
N LEU A 769 3.64 0.60 -54.72
CA LEU A 769 2.51 1.15 -53.97
C LEU A 769 2.36 2.67 -54.13
N ILE A 770 3.45 3.39 -54.42
CA ILE A 770 3.39 4.82 -54.80
C ILE A 770 3.29 4.92 -56.33
N PRO A 771 2.23 5.52 -56.89
CA PRO A 771 2.14 5.72 -58.33
C PRO A 771 3.20 6.68 -58.85
N GLU A 772 3.86 6.33 -59.96
CA GLU A 772 4.81 7.22 -60.66
C GLU A 772 4.18 8.58 -61.03
N ASN A 773 2.88 8.59 -61.33
CA ASN A 773 2.14 9.83 -61.50
C ASN A 773 1.89 10.49 -60.12
N ARG A 774 2.70 11.51 -59.80
CA ARG A 774 2.65 12.31 -58.57
C ARG A 774 1.27 12.85 -58.17
N LEU A 775 0.34 13.00 -59.12
CA LEU A 775 -1.02 13.50 -58.88
C LEU A 775 -2.02 12.41 -58.49
N ARG A 776 -1.67 11.12 -58.65
CA ARG A 776 -2.56 10.00 -58.33
C ARG A 776 -2.52 9.69 -56.82
N ILE A 777 -3.69 9.43 -56.24
CA ILE A 777 -3.82 8.95 -54.85
C ILE A 777 -3.46 7.46 -54.74
N TYR A 778 -3.11 7.03 -53.54
CA TYR A 778 -2.90 5.62 -53.15
C TYR A 778 -3.39 5.44 -51.71
N ASP A 779 -3.61 4.20 -51.27
CA ASP A 779 -3.91 3.93 -49.87
C ASP A 779 -2.61 3.74 -49.07
N ILE A 780 -2.38 4.66 -48.14
CA ILE A 780 -1.26 4.62 -47.19
C ILE A 780 -1.36 3.40 -46.25
N ARG A 781 -2.55 2.82 -46.03
CA ARG A 781 -2.71 1.60 -45.22
C ARG A 781 -2.10 0.37 -45.89
N GLU A 782 -2.13 0.27 -47.22
CA GLU A 782 -1.43 -0.81 -47.93
C GLU A 782 0.09 -0.71 -47.72
N VAL A 783 0.65 0.51 -47.70
CA VAL A 783 2.07 0.75 -47.38
C VAL A 783 2.38 0.33 -45.94
N ILE A 784 1.57 0.76 -44.97
CA ILE A 784 1.74 0.42 -43.55
C ILE A 784 1.67 -1.10 -43.33
N ASN A 785 0.63 -1.76 -43.85
CA ASN A 785 0.42 -3.21 -43.71
C ASN A 785 1.48 -4.04 -44.45
N THR A 786 2.03 -3.54 -45.57
CA THR A 786 3.13 -4.21 -46.26
C THR A 786 4.45 -4.03 -45.51
N LEU A 787 4.69 -2.86 -44.91
CA LEU A 787 5.92 -2.56 -44.17
C LEU A 787 6.00 -3.25 -42.80
N ALA A 788 4.87 -3.31 -42.09
CA ALA A 788 4.74 -3.91 -40.77
C ALA A 788 4.81 -5.45 -40.81
N ASP A 789 5.02 -6.07 -39.64
CA ASP A 789 4.82 -7.51 -39.49
C ASP A 789 3.33 -7.85 -39.68
N LYS A 790 3.02 -9.03 -40.23
CA LYS A 790 1.64 -9.47 -40.49
C LYS A 790 0.81 -9.44 -39.22
N ASP A 791 -0.44 -9.03 -39.37
CA ASP A 791 -1.45 -8.90 -38.30
C ASP A 791 -1.03 -8.03 -37.10
N SER A 792 0.12 -7.36 -37.17
CA SER A 792 0.67 -6.55 -36.08
C SER A 792 0.13 -5.13 -36.02
N VAL A 793 -0.51 -4.63 -37.09
CA VAL A 793 -1.02 -3.25 -37.15
C VAL A 793 -2.31 -3.12 -36.33
N LEU A 794 -2.40 -2.04 -35.55
CA LEU A 794 -3.58 -1.60 -34.82
C LEU A 794 -3.73 -0.08 -34.99
N GLU A 795 -4.59 0.35 -35.92
CA GLU A 795 -4.87 1.76 -36.13
C GLU A 795 -5.75 2.32 -35.01
N LEU A 796 -5.39 3.50 -34.50
CA LEU A 796 -6.13 4.22 -33.46
C LEU A 796 -6.82 5.44 -34.08
N ARG A 797 -8.07 5.68 -33.66
CA ARG A 797 -8.93 6.79 -34.10
C ARG A 797 -9.07 6.88 -35.62
N GLN A 798 -9.27 5.75 -36.30
CA GLN A 798 -9.33 5.65 -37.77
C GLN A 798 -10.26 6.70 -38.42
N HIS A 799 -11.37 7.03 -37.76
CA HIS A 799 -12.43 7.91 -38.27
C HIS A 799 -12.30 9.39 -37.83
N PHE A 800 -11.34 9.72 -36.97
CA PHE A 800 -11.02 11.09 -36.54
C PHE A 800 -9.68 11.55 -37.11
N GLY A 801 -9.53 12.84 -37.38
CA GLY A 801 -8.29 13.43 -37.90
C GLY A 801 -7.80 12.77 -39.20
N LEU A 802 -8.71 12.57 -40.17
CA LEU A 802 -8.54 11.69 -41.33
C LEU A 802 -7.28 11.94 -42.21
N GLY A 803 -6.70 13.13 -42.16
CA GLY A 803 -5.43 13.47 -42.84
C GLY A 803 -4.20 12.81 -42.21
N MET A 804 -4.35 12.25 -41.01
CA MET A 804 -3.29 11.65 -40.20
C MET A 804 -3.70 10.24 -39.73
N ILE A 805 -2.88 9.26 -40.05
CA ILE A 805 -2.98 7.90 -39.50
C ILE A 805 -2.04 7.79 -38.31
N THR A 806 -2.52 7.10 -37.27
CA THR A 806 -1.77 6.77 -36.05
C THR A 806 -2.01 5.30 -35.74
N ALA A 807 -0.97 4.47 -35.69
CA ALA A 807 -1.12 3.03 -35.46
C ALA A 807 0.02 2.46 -34.62
N LEU A 808 -0.29 1.52 -33.73
CA LEU A 808 0.72 0.65 -33.13
C LEU A 808 0.98 -0.52 -34.08
N ALA A 809 2.24 -0.92 -34.25
CA ALA A 809 2.64 -2.00 -35.15
C ALA A 809 3.88 -2.73 -34.62
N ARG A 810 4.36 -3.74 -35.34
CA ARG A 810 5.65 -4.38 -35.07
C ARG A 810 6.55 -4.43 -36.31
N ILE A 811 7.86 -4.38 -36.08
CA ILE A 811 8.92 -4.65 -37.08
C ILE A 811 9.91 -5.63 -36.43
N GLU A 812 10.01 -6.84 -36.99
CA GLU A 812 10.77 -7.96 -36.42
C GLU A 812 10.39 -8.24 -34.95
N GLY A 813 9.07 -8.26 -34.68
CA GLY A 813 8.48 -8.49 -33.36
C GLY A 813 8.54 -7.29 -32.40
N ARG A 814 9.33 -6.24 -32.70
CA ARG A 814 9.54 -5.08 -31.83
C ARG A 814 8.39 -4.07 -31.98
N PRO A 815 7.80 -3.56 -30.88
CA PRO A 815 6.72 -2.58 -30.95
C PRO A 815 7.22 -1.23 -31.48
N VAL A 816 6.42 -0.62 -32.36
CA VAL A 816 6.65 0.71 -32.93
C VAL A 816 5.33 1.48 -33.04
N GLY A 817 5.40 2.80 -32.91
CA GLY A 817 4.32 3.70 -33.28
C GLY A 817 4.52 4.19 -34.71
N ILE A 818 3.47 4.23 -35.50
CA ILE A 818 3.49 4.73 -36.88
C ILE A 818 2.61 5.97 -36.95
N ILE A 819 3.17 7.07 -37.45
CA ILE A 819 2.40 8.22 -37.96
C ILE A 819 2.53 8.29 -39.48
N ALA A 820 1.44 8.60 -40.18
CA ALA A 820 1.47 8.74 -41.64
C ALA A 820 0.47 9.77 -42.16
N ASN A 821 0.85 10.52 -43.20
CA ASN A 821 -0.12 11.37 -43.90
C ASN A 821 -1.03 10.52 -44.80
N ASN A 822 -2.30 10.90 -44.90
CA ASN A 822 -3.27 10.23 -45.76
C ASN A 822 -3.50 11.02 -47.07
N PRO A 823 -2.95 10.60 -48.23
CA PRO A 823 -3.07 11.38 -49.46
C PRO A 823 -4.49 11.41 -50.04
N ALA A 824 -5.39 10.51 -49.61
CA ALA A 824 -6.80 10.53 -50.01
C ALA A 824 -7.59 11.64 -49.30
N PHE A 825 -7.06 12.23 -48.23
CA PHE A 825 -7.68 13.34 -47.49
C PHE A 825 -6.81 14.61 -47.57
N LEU A 826 -7.35 15.70 -48.11
CA LEU A 826 -6.63 16.97 -48.31
C LEU A 826 -5.25 16.84 -48.98
N SER A 827 -5.05 15.81 -49.83
CA SER A 827 -3.74 15.46 -50.43
C SER A 827 -2.61 15.20 -49.42
N GLY A 828 -2.93 14.84 -48.17
CA GLY A 828 -1.97 14.65 -47.07
C GLY A 828 -1.66 15.91 -46.26
N ALA A 829 -2.40 17.01 -46.45
CA ALA A 829 -2.22 18.23 -45.67
C ALA A 829 -2.64 18.02 -44.20
N ILE A 830 -1.91 18.64 -43.27
CA ILE A 830 -2.17 18.50 -41.83
C ILE A 830 -3.16 19.59 -41.36
N ASP A 831 -4.34 19.18 -40.93
CA ASP A 831 -5.39 20.04 -40.34
C ASP A 831 -5.38 20.02 -38.80
N SER A 832 -6.28 20.75 -38.13
CA SER A 832 -6.32 20.80 -36.66
C SER A 832 -6.49 19.42 -36.02
N ASN A 833 -7.44 18.62 -36.52
CA ASN A 833 -7.75 17.31 -35.95
C ASN A 833 -6.62 16.29 -36.21
N GLY A 834 -6.01 16.31 -37.41
CA GLY A 834 -4.84 15.49 -37.72
C GLY A 834 -3.62 15.88 -36.89
N ALA A 835 -3.42 17.17 -36.62
CA ALA A 835 -2.35 17.65 -35.75
C ALA A 835 -2.53 17.23 -34.28
N ASP A 836 -3.74 17.34 -33.75
CA ASP A 836 -4.07 16.87 -32.40
C ASP A 836 -3.89 15.36 -32.27
N LYS A 837 -4.44 14.59 -33.20
CA LYS A 837 -4.35 13.12 -33.24
C LYS A 837 -2.89 12.63 -33.23
N ALA A 838 -2.04 13.16 -34.10
CA ALA A 838 -0.63 12.81 -34.09
C ALA A 838 0.11 13.32 -32.83
N ALA A 839 -0.16 14.54 -32.36
CA ALA A 839 0.47 15.05 -31.13
C ALA A 839 0.16 14.15 -29.92
N ARG A 840 -1.09 13.75 -29.72
CA ARG A 840 -1.48 12.79 -28.67
C ARG A 840 -0.75 11.45 -28.83
N PHE A 841 -0.76 10.88 -30.03
CA PHE A 841 -0.14 9.57 -30.30
C PHE A 841 1.38 9.57 -30.10
N LEU A 842 2.05 10.66 -30.46
CA LEU A 842 3.48 10.87 -30.20
C LEU A 842 3.78 10.93 -28.69
N GLN A 843 2.92 11.56 -27.87
CA GLN A 843 3.05 11.56 -26.41
C GLN A 843 2.84 10.17 -25.79
N LEU A 844 1.85 9.41 -26.30
CA LEU A 844 1.59 8.02 -25.88
C LEU A 844 2.83 7.14 -26.11
N CYS A 845 3.36 7.14 -27.33
CA CYS A 845 4.52 6.33 -27.68
C CYS A 845 5.75 6.75 -26.88
N ASP A 846 6.00 8.06 -26.75
CA ASP A 846 7.15 8.54 -25.98
C ASP A 846 7.06 8.14 -24.51
N ALA A 847 5.90 8.27 -23.86
CA ALA A 847 5.72 7.95 -22.44
C ALA A 847 6.09 6.50 -22.10
N PHE A 848 5.84 5.57 -23.02
CA PHE A 848 6.12 4.13 -22.88
C PHE A 848 7.34 3.65 -23.69
N ASP A 849 8.22 4.57 -24.10
CA ASP A 849 9.45 4.30 -24.86
C ASP A 849 9.29 3.54 -26.19
N ILE A 850 8.11 3.65 -26.83
CA ILE A 850 7.85 3.07 -28.14
C ILE A 850 8.45 3.98 -29.24
N PRO A 851 9.39 3.50 -30.08
CA PRO A 851 9.98 4.28 -31.17
C PRO A 851 8.96 4.63 -32.26
N ILE A 852 9.17 5.76 -32.95
CA ILE A 852 8.26 6.24 -33.99
C ILE A 852 8.83 5.97 -35.39
N ILE A 853 7.98 5.47 -36.29
CA ILE A 853 8.17 5.51 -37.74
C ILE A 853 7.26 6.62 -38.27
N SER A 854 7.81 7.54 -39.06
CA SER A 854 7.07 8.65 -39.67
C SER A 854 7.07 8.53 -41.18
N LEU A 855 5.90 8.22 -41.76
CA LEU A 855 5.68 8.06 -43.19
C LEU A 855 5.11 9.35 -43.77
N CYS A 856 5.98 10.15 -44.37
CA CYS A 856 5.69 11.52 -44.78
C CYS A 856 5.28 11.60 -46.27
N ASP A 857 4.06 12.10 -46.52
CA ASP A 857 3.58 12.50 -47.84
C ASP A 857 2.61 13.68 -47.67
N THR A 858 3.18 14.84 -47.34
CA THR A 858 2.42 16.06 -47.02
C THR A 858 2.84 17.26 -47.87
N PRO A 859 1.87 18.01 -48.42
CA PRO A 859 2.12 19.30 -49.05
C PRO A 859 2.39 20.42 -48.02
N GLY A 860 2.24 20.13 -46.72
CA GLY A 860 2.42 21.07 -45.62
C GLY A 860 1.26 21.02 -44.62
N ILE A 861 1.28 21.96 -43.68
CA ILE A 861 0.10 22.28 -42.86
C ILE A 861 -0.98 22.85 -43.80
N MET A 862 -2.24 22.52 -43.56
CA MET A 862 -3.37 23.05 -44.33
C MET A 862 -3.40 24.58 -44.26
N VAL A 863 -3.91 25.26 -45.30
CA VAL A 863 -3.97 26.73 -45.32
C VAL A 863 -5.29 27.24 -45.86
N GLY A 864 -5.78 28.35 -45.32
CA GLY A 864 -6.96 29.05 -45.82
C GLY A 864 -7.84 29.62 -44.71
N PRO A 865 -8.62 30.68 -44.98
CA PRO A 865 -9.35 31.43 -43.95
C PRO A 865 -10.39 30.60 -43.18
N GLU A 866 -10.88 29.49 -43.74
CA GLU A 866 -11.81 28.59 -43.05
C GLU A 866 -11.11 27.68 -42.04
N VAL A 867 -9.94 27.12 -42.38
CA VAL A 867 -9.19 26.26 -41.44
C VAL A 867 -8.53 27.08 -40.32
N GLU A 868 -8.21 28.36 -40.54
CA GLU A 868 -7.74 29.22 -39.44
C GLU A 868 -8.81 29.43 -38.35
N LYS A 869 -10.11 29.26 -38.66
CA LYS A 869 -11.19 29.33 -37.65
C LYS A 869 -11.15 28.16 -36.67
N THR A 870 -10.55 27.03 -37.03
CA THR A 870 -10.33 25.88 -36.14
C THR A 870 -9.05 26.04 -35.31
N ALA A 871 -8.60 27.28 -35.09
CA ALA A 871 -7.39 27.64 -34.34
C ALA A 871 -6.11 26.94 -34.82
N LEU A 872 -6.02 26.60 -36.11
CA LEU A 872 -5.01 25.73 -36.72
C LEU A 872 -3.58 26.03 -36.26
N VAL A 873 -3.21 27.32 -36.16
CA VAL A 873 -1.90 27.76 -35.64
C VAL A 873 -1.50 27.06 -34.34
N ARG A 874 -2.42 26.91 -33.38
CA ARG A 874 -2.14 26.25 -32.08
C ARG A 874 -2.06 24.73 -32.21
N HIS A 875 -2.95 24.12 -32.99
CA HIS A 875 -2.97 22.67 -33.20
C HIS A 875 -1.72 22.21 -33.97
N ALA A 876 -1.34 22.90 -35.05
CA ALA A 876 -0.12 22.62 -35.78
C ALA A 876 1.15 22.90 -34.94
N ALA A 877 1.16 23.95 -34.11
CA ALA A 877 2.27 24.20 -33.18
C ALA A 877 2.44 23.08 -32.12
N ARG A 878 1.34 22.40 -31.73
CA ARG A 878 1.34 21.27 -30.79
C ARG A 878 2.19 20.10 -31.30
N LEU A 879 2.22 19.86 -32.62
CA LEU A 879 3.10 18.87 -33.24
C LEU A 879 4.58 19.20 -33.07
N PHE A 880 4.99 20.45 -33.31
CA PHE A 880 6.39 20.87 -33.14
C PHE A 880 6.84 20.70 -31.70
N VAL A 881 6.10 21.27 -30.74
CA VAL A 881 6.44 21.19 -29.31
C VAL A 881 6.45 19.74 -28.82
N THR A 882 5.52 18.91 -29.30
CA THR A 882 5.51 17.48 -28.97
C THR A 882 6.72 16.78 -29.56
N GLY A 883 6.93 16.86 -30.88
CA GLY A 883 8.03 16.19 -31.58
C GLY A 883 9.40 16.52 -31.02
N THR A 884 9.68 17.80 -30.74
CA THR A 884 10.96 18.23 -30.17
C THR A 884 11.12 17.94 -28.67
N SER A 885 10.06 17.52 -27.97
CA SER A 885 10.12 17.15 -26.54
C SER A 885 10.15 15.64 -26.29
N MET A 886 10.06 14.82 -27.33
CA MET A 886 10.20 13.36 -27.23
C MET A 886 11.66 12.97 -27.01
N THR A 887 11.87 11.82 -26.37
CA THR A 887 13.21 11.20 -26.28
C THR A 887 13.27 9.82 -26.93
N VAL A 888 12.14 9.26 -27.36
CA VAL A 888 12.14 8.13 -28.31
C VAL A 888 12.59 8.62 -29.69
N PRO A 889 13.35 7.82 -30.46
CA PRO A 889 13.77 8.21 -31.79
C PRO A 889 12.59 8.19 -32.77
N VAL A 890 12.63 9.14 -33.71
CA VAL A 890 11.78 9.17 -34.90
C VAL A 890 12.60 8.67 -36.10
N PHE A 891 12.03 7.74 -36.86
CA PHE A 891 12.58 7.19 -38.10
C PHE A 891 11.79 7.75 -39.29
N GLY A 892 12.38 8.71 -40.00
CA GLY A 892 11.72 9.45 -41.07
C GLY A 892 11.83 8.77 -42.43
N VAL A 893 10.69 8.51 -43.08
CA VAL A 893 10.62 8.00 -44.45
C VAL A 893 9.67 8.89 -45.25
N VAL A 894 10.20 9.65 -46.20
CA VAL A 894 9.38 10.45 -47.13
C VAL A 894 8.99 9.57 -48.31
N LEU A 895 7.69 9.36 -48.50
CA LEU A 895 7.16 8.49 -49.57
C LEU A 895 7.02 9.25 -50.89
N ARG A 896 6.58 10.51 -50.81
CA ARG A 896 6.42 11.41 -51.96
C ARG A 896 6.60 12.88 -51.55
N LYS A 897 5.59 13.57 -51.02
CA LYS A 897 5.70 15.02 -50.73
C LYS A 897 6.36 15.30 -49.38
N GLY A 898 7.45 16.06 -49.40
CA GLY A 898 8.12 16.59 -48.21
C GLY A 898 8.18 18.11 -48.24
N TYR A 899 7.04 18.80 -48.09
CA TYR A 899 6.98 20.26 -48.21
C TYR A 899 6.81 21.02 -46.88
N GLY A 900 7.62 22.08 -46.75
CA GLY A 900 7.49 23.14 -45.75
C GLY A 900 7.41 22.68 -44.29
N LEU A 901 6.72 23.48 -43.48
CA LEU A 901 6.54 23.26 -42.04
C LEU A 901 5.81 21.93 -41.72
N GLY A 902 4.89 21.48 -42.57
CA GLY A 902 4.17 20.21 -42.33
C GLY A 902 5.10 19.00 -42.39
N ALA A 903 5.99 18.95 -43.38
CA ALA A 903 6.99 17.89 -43.46
C ALA A 903 8.01 17.96 -42.31
N GLN A 904 8.39 19.16 -41.88
CA GLN A 904 9.23 19.31 -40.68
C GLN A 904 8.54 18.78 -39.42
N ALA A 905 7.25 19.08 -39.23
CA ALA A 905 6.45 18.59 -38.10
C ALA A 905 6.33 17.05 -38.09
N MET A 906 6.15 16.41 -39.25
CA MET A 906 6.14 14.94 -39.37
C MET A 906 7.47 14.31 -38.92
N ILE A 907 8.60 15.00 -39.14
CA ILE A 907 9.95 14.51 -38.85
C ILE A 907 10.47 15.14 -37.54
N GLY A 908 9.65 15.14 -36.49
CA GLY A 908 10.05 15.56 -35.14
C GLY A 908 10.39 17.06 -34.96
N GLY A 909 10.09 17.90 -35.95
CA GLY A 909 10.42 19.33 -35.98
C GLY A 909 11.43 19.73 -37.06
N GLY A 910 12.09 18.77 -37.73
CA GLY A 910 12.98 19.04 -38.87
C GLY A 910 13.76 17.81 -39.31
N PHE A 911 14.21 17.78 -40.58
CA PHE A 911 14.80 16.57 -41.20
C PHE A 911 16.12 16.07 -40.59
N LYS A 912 16.69 16.78 -39.61
CA LYS A 912 17.87 16.36 -38.83
C LYS A 912 17.57 16.20 -37.32
N ALA A 913 16.29 16.19 -36.93
CA ALA A 913 15.84 15.92 -35.56
C ALA A 913 15.52 14.41 -35.35
N SER A 914 15.17 13.71 -36.42
CA SER A 914 15.02 12.25 -36.47
C SER A 914 16.37 11.52 -36.41
N ALA A 915 16.34 10.24 -36.05
CA ALA A 915 17.53 9.37 -36.08
C ALA A 915 18.02 9.08 -37.51
N PHE A 916 17.11 9.11 -38.49
CA PHE A 916 17.41 9.29 -39.91
C PHE A 916 16.21 9.93 -40.63
N THR A 917 16.46 10.61 -41.75
CA THR A 917 15.45 10.98 -42.76
C THR A 917 15.88 10.43 -44.10
N VAL A 918 15.24 9.35 -44.54
CA VAL A 918 15.40 8.79 -45.89
C VAL A 918 14.16 9.07 -46.72
N THR A 919 14.27 8.88 -48.04
CA THR A 919 13.16 9.05 -48.96
C THR A 919 13.11 7.92 -49.99
N TRP A 920 11.92 7.63 -50.50
CA TRP A 920 11.76 6.77 -51.67
C TRP A 920 12.07 7.56 -52.96
N PRO A 921 12.31 6.90 -54.12
CA PRO A 921 12.70 7.59 -55.35
C PRO A 921 11.62 8.56 -55.88
N THR A 922 10.37 8.35 -55.46
CA THR A 922 9.19 9.20 -55.70
C THR A 922 9.17 10.49 -54.88
N GLY A 923 10.15 10.70 -53.98
CA GLY A 923 10.25 11.88 -53.13
C GLY A 923 10.41 13.21 -53.89
N GLU A 924 9.69 14.23 -53.44
CA GLU A 924 9.76 15.61 -53.92
C GLU A 924 9.72 16.63 -52.76
N PHE A 925 10.61 17.62 -52.81
CA PHE A 925 10.96 18.50 -51.71
C PHE A 925 10.91 19.98 -52.06
N GLY A 926 10.70 20.83 -51.06
CA GLY A 926 10.66 22.29 -51.21
C GLY A 926 10.06 23.01 -49.99
N GLY A 927 10.39 24.29 -49.81
CA GLY A 927 9.86 25.10 -48.70
C GLY A 927 8.35 25.37 -48.77
N MET A 928 7.75 25.22 -49.96
CA MET A 928 6.31 25.20 -50.24
C MET A 928 6.07 24.41 -51.54
N GLY A 929 4.80 24.12 -51.86
CA GLY A 929 4.45 23.47 -53.12
C GLY A 929 5.01 24.21 -54.35
N LEU A 930 5.57 23.44 -55.30
CA LEU A 930 6.41 23.95 -56.39
C LEU A 930 5.68 24.98 -57.28
N GLU A 931 4.41 24.74 -57.57
CA GLU A 931 3.53 25.63 -58.34
C GLU A 931 3.30 26.97 -57.63
N GLY A 932 3.22 26.95 -56.29
CA GLY A 932 3.11 28.15 -55.45
C GLY A 932 4.42 28.93 -55.39
N ALA A 933 5.54 28.23 -55.21
CA ALA A 933 6.87 28.83 -55.23
C ALA A 933 7.16 29.56 -56.55
N VAL A 934 6.81 28.96 -57.69
CA VAL A 934 6.99 29.60 -59.00
C VAL A 934 6.07 30.82 -59.17
N LYS A 935 4.78 30.72 -58.80
CA LYS A 935 3.83 31.84 -58.89
C LYS A 935 4.24 33.05 -58.04
N LEU A 936 4.82 32.82 -56.86
CA LEU A 936 5.28 33.88 -55.97
C LEU A 936 6.64 34.43 -56.39
N GLY A 937 7.61 33.55 -56.64
CA GLY A 937 9.00 33.91 -56.93
C GLY A 937 9.23 34.54 -58.30
N TYR A 938 8.43 34.17 -59.31
CA TYR A 938 8.52 34.71 -60.68
C TYR A 938 7.31 35.55 -61.08
N ARG A 939 6.61 36.13 -60.09
CA ARG A 939 5.36 36.87 -60.33
C ARG A 939 5.53 37.98 -61.37
N LYS A 940 6.60 38.78 -61.26
CA LYS A 940 6.84 39.93 -62.14
C LYS A 940 7.20 39.50 -63.56
N GLU A 941 7.99 38.44 -63.73
CA GLU A 941 8.32 37.90 -65.05
C GLU A 941 7.09 37.28 -65.73
N LEU A 942 6.23 36.59 -64.98
CA LEU A 942 4.99 36.01 -65.52
C LEU A 942 3.93 37.08 -65.85
N GLU A 943 3.78 38.11 -65.01
CA GLU A 943 2.89 39.25 -65.28
C GLU A 943 3.35 40.08 -66.50
N ALA A 944 4.66 40.13 -66.79
CA ALA A 944 5.23 40.84 -67.94
C ALA A 944 5.03 40.12 -69.29
N ILE A 945 4.63 38.84 -69.31
CA ILE A 945 4.29 38.10 -70.54
C ILE A 945 2.83 38.38 -70.87
N GLU A 946 2.54 39.13 -71.95
CA GLU A 946 1.18 39.49 -72.34
C GLU A 946 0.36 38.31 -72.91
N ASP A 947 0.99 37.41 -73.67
CA ASP A 947 0.32 36.23 -74.23
C ASP A 947 0.03 35.17 -73.15
N PRO A 948 -1.25 34.80 -72.92
CA PRO A 948 -1.61 33.76 -71.97
C PRO A 948 -1.02 32.38 -72.28
N ALA A 949 -0.84 32.02 -73.56
CA ALA A 949 -0.29 30.72 -73.94
C ALA A 949 1.20 30.63 -73.60
N GLU A 950 1.97 31.64 -73.99
CA GLU A 950 3.37 31.77 -73.60
C GLU A 950 3.57 31.86 -72.08
N ARG A 951 2.70 32.58 -71.36
CA ARG A 951 2.76 32.67 -69.89
C ARG A 951 2.58 31.30 -69.24
N THR A 952 1.63 30.48 -69.72
CA THR A 952 1.47 29.10 -69.24
C THR A 952 2.69 28.25 -69.57
N ARG A 953 3.24 28.34 -70.78
CA ARG A 953 4.45 27.59 -71.18
C ARG A 953 5.65 27.90 -70.28
N VAL A 954 5.93 29.19 -70.03
CA VAL A 954 7.03 29.62 -69.15
C VAL A 954 6.76 29.27 -67.68
N PHE A 955 5.51 29.27 -67.24
CA PHE A 955 5.12 28.78 -65.92
C PHE A 955 5.41 27.28 -65.77
N GLU A 956 4.98 26.46 -66.73
CA GLU A 956 5.21 25.01 -66.74
C GLU A 956 6.70 24.66 -66.80
N GLU A 957 7.49 25.36 -67.63
CA GLU A 957 8.94 25.22 -67.70
C GLU A 957 9.62 25.50 -66.35
N LYS A 958 9.22 26.59 -65.67
CA LYS A 958 9.73 26.94 -64.33
C LYS A 958 9.31 25.94 -63.26
N VAL A 959 8.10 25.38 -63.34
CA VAL A 959 7.64 24.31 -62.43
C VAL A 959 8.43 23.03 -62.67
N ALA A 960 8.66 22.62 -63.92
CA ALA A 960 9.49 21.47 -64.26
C ALA A 960 10.95 21.64 -63.77
N ALA A 961 11.55 22.82 -63.94
CA ALA A 961 12.87 23.14 -63.40
C ALA A 961 12.91 23.21 -61.86
N SER A 962 11.78 23.52 -61.20
CA SER A 962 11.67 23.45 -59.74
C SER A 962 11.53 22.00 -59.26
N TYR A 963 10.77 21.17 -59.98
CA TYR A 963 10.64 19.74 -59.72
C TYR A 963 11.97 19.00 -59.90
N GLU A 964 12.70 19.27 -60.99
CA GLU A 964 14.02 18.68 -61.22
C GLU A 964 15.02 19.01 -60.10
N ARG A 965 14.95 20.20 -59.49
CA ARG A 965 15.76 20.52 -58.30
C ARG A 965 15.25 19.85 -57.03
N GLY A 966 13.92 19.78 -56.86
CA GLY A 966 13.27 19.22 -55.67
C GLY A 966 13.14 17.70 -55.64
N LYS A 967 13.43 16.97 -56.73
CA LYS A 967 13.34 15.50 -56.75
C LYS A 967 14.36 14.86 -55.80
N ALA A 968 13.99 13.75 -55.17
CA ALA A 968 14.74 13.04 -54.15
C ALA A 968 16.25 12.97 -54.41
N VAL A 969 16.67 12.43 -55.56
CA VAL A 969 18.09 12.22 -55.90
C VAL A 969 18.89 13.51 -56.01
N ASN A 970 18.27 14.62 -56.41
CA ASN A 970 18.94 15.92 -56.47
C ASN A 970 18.95 16.59 -55.09
N TYR A 971 17.85 16.48 -54.35
CA TYR A 971 17.73 17.00 -52.98
C TYR A 971 18.77 16.36 -52.03
N ALA A 972 19.00 15.05 -52.15
CA ALA A 972 20.03 14.32 -51.40
C ALA A 972 21.46 14.79 -51.68
N THR A 973 21.77 15.36 -52.85
CA THR A 973 23.13 15.89 -53.14
C THR A 973 23.53 17.07 -52.23
N ALA A 974 22.54 17.79 -51.68
CA ALA A 974 22.74 18.85 -50.70
C ALA A 974 22.81 18.33 -49.25
N PHE A 975 22.65 17.01 -49.03
CA PHE A 975 22.60 16.35 -47.73
C PHE A 975 21.49 16.87 -46.78
N GLU A 976 20.44 17.49 -47.32
CA GLU A 976 19.26 17.91 -46.54
C GLU A 976 18.41 16.72 -46.05
N ILE A 977 18.60 15.55 -46.66
CA ILE A 977 18.16 14.21 -46.23
C ILE A 977 19.38 13.27 -46.21
N ASP A 978 19.24 12.08 -45.62
CA ASP A 978 20.37 11.17 -45.39
C ASP A 978 20.60 10.18 -46.53
N ASP A 979 19.54 9.69 -47.19
CA ASP A 979 19.64 8.82 -48.38
C ASP A 979 18.35 8.79 -49.23
N VAL A 980 18.47 8.35 -50.49
CA VAL A 980 17.35 7.96 -51.38
C VAL A 980 17.39 6.45 -51.57
N ILE A 981 16.47 5.76 -50.91
CA ILE A 981 16.53 4.31 -50.75
C ILE A 981 15.62 3.58 -51.75
N ASP A 982 15.93 2.33 -52.06
CA ASP A 982 14.93 1.42 -52.63
C ASP A 982 13.84 1.18 -51.56
N PRO A 983 12.54 1.27 -51.89
CA PRO A 983 11.46 0.99 -50.94
C PRO A 983 11.60 -0.35 -50.20
N VAL A 984 12.22 -1.36 -50.82
CA VAL A 984 12.50 -2.67 -50.20
C VAL A 984 13.43 -2.58 -48.98
N ASP A 985 14.35 -1.61 -48.95
CA ASP A 985 15.34 -1.42 -47.87
C ASP A 985 14.76 -0.65 -46.66
N THR A 986 13.50 -0.20 -46.71
CA THR A 986 12.88 0.59 -45.64
C THR A 986 12.95 -0.11 -44.27
N ARG A 987 12.62 -1.41 -44.22
CA ARG A 987 12.74 -2.21 -42.97
C ARG A 987 14.18 -2.32 -42.47
N LYS A 988 15.17 -2.41 -43.36
CA LYS A 988 16.60 -2.50 -43.00
C LYS A 988 17.07 -1.22 -42.31
N TRP A 989 16.65 -0.05 -42.79
CA TRP A 989 16.92 1.24 -42.15
C TRP A 989 16.25 1.34 -40.78
N ILE A 990 14.95 1.03 -40.69
CA ILE A 990 14.20 1.02 -39.43
C ILE A 990 14.86 0.06 -38.42
N MET A 991 15.24 -1.15 -38.84
CA MET A 991 15.89 -2.13 -37.96
C MET A 991 17.31 -1.75 -37.56
N ALA A 992 18.08 -1.07 -38.41
CA ALA A 992 19.37 -0.50 -38.01
C ALA A 992 19.17 0.54 -36.89
N GLY A 993 18.17 1.43 -37.05
CA GLY A 993 17.73 2.37 -36.03
C GLY A 993 17.31 1.68 -34.73
N LEU A 994 16.35 0.75 -34.79
CA LEU A 994 15.82 -0.01 -33.64
C LEU A 994 16.89 -0.83 -32.90
N ARG A 995 17.92 -1.33 -33.59
CA ARG A 995 19.05 -2.05 -32.99
C ARG A 995 20.10 -1.11 -32.39
N SER A 996 20.07 0.17 -32.73
CA SER A 996 20.98 1.21 -32.20
C SER A 996 20.40 1.96 -30.99
N ILE A 997 19.13 1.75 -30.66
CA ILE A 997 18.52 2.32 -29.45
C ILE A 997 19.12 1.63 -28.21
N PRO A 998 19.65 2.38 -27.23
CA PRO A 998 20.06 1.79 -25.96
C PRO A 998 18.84 1.23 -25.20
N ALA A 999 19.06 0.25 -24.33
CA ALA A 999 18.00 -0.25 -23.46
C ALA A 999 17.46 0.88 -22.56
N SER A 1000 16.13 0.99 -22.46
CA SER A 1000 15.48 1.98 -21.59
C SER A 1000 15.90 1.78 -20.13
N ALA A 1001 16.38 2.84 -19.50
CA ALA A 1001 16.74 2.80 -18.08
C ALA A 1001 15.48 2.58 -17.22
N PRO A 1002 15.51 1.71 -16.19
CA PRO A 1002 14.40 1.54 -15.26
C PRO A 1002 14.00 2.87 -14.60
N ARG A 1003 12.70 3.19 -14.58
CA ARG A 1003 12.17 4.43 -13.99
C ARG A 1003 11.27 4.13 -12.80
N SER A 1004 11.46 4.85 -11.70
CA SER A 1004 10.56 4.81 -10.52
C SER A 1004 9.29 5.66 -10.71
N GLY A 1005 9.33 6.63 -11.63
CA GLY A 1005 8.23 7.54 -11.96
C GLY A 1005 7.98 7.67 -13.46
N LYS A 1006 7.14 8.63 -13.83
CA LYS A 1006 6.72 8.86 -15.22
C LYS A 1006 7.84 9.46 -16.07
N LYS A 1007 7.76 9.23 -17.38
CA LYS A 1007 8.56 9.97 -18.38
C LYS A 1007 7.92 11.32 -18.74
N ARG A 1008 6.61 11.32 -19.02
CA ARG A 1008 5.80 12.51 -19.27
C ARG A 1008 4.84 12.73 -18.08
N PRO A 1009 4.52 13.97 -17.69
CA PRO A 1009 3.64 14.22 -16.53
C PRO A 1009 2.23 13.66 -16.72
N PHE A 1010 1.76 13.64 -17.97
CA PHE A 1010 0.54 12.98 -18.45
C PHE A 1010 0.68 12.75 -19.97
N ILE A 1011 -0.22 11.94 -20.53
CA ILE A 1011 -0.52 11.87 -21.96
C ILE A 1011 -1.81 12.65 -22.17
N ASP A 1012 -1.86 13.54 -23.14
CA ASP A 1012 -3.06 14.35 -23.40
C ASP A 1012 -4.26 13.46 -23.79
N THR A 1013 -5.44 13.82 -23.30
CA THR A 1013 -6.69 13.09 -23.59
C THR A 1013 -7.28 13.49 -24.95
N TRP A 1014 -6.92 14.69 -25.44
CA TRP A 1014 -7.36 15.25 -26.71
C TRP A 1014 -6.49 14.83 -27.90
#